data_AF-A0A3S8S1R0-F1
#
_entry.id   AF-A0A3S8S1R0-F1
#
_cell.length_a   1.000
_cell.length_b   1.000
_cell.length_c   1.000
_cell.angle_alpha   90.00
_cell.angle_beta   90.00
_cell.angle_gamma   90.00
#
_symmetry.space_group_name_H-M   'P 1'
#
loop_
_entity.id
_entity.type
_entity.pdbx_description
1 polymer ?
#
loop_
_entity_poly.entity_id
_entity_poly.type
_entity_poly.pdbx_seq_one_letter_code
_entity_poly.pdbx_strand_id
1 'polypeptide(L)'
;MRVPDGVLTAHTGPVDITNEGGSGLVDGVRGLRYFFPILIEIELEPTEGKAVIKHYTTSGQSLDGVDGFRDREETLELNQHYSFFPSPNSQTYKYEYYTKGTSGSLPAAPNPGELLYGDPMGFTYDGSFPIYYLNLYYKGTPPTTTDPPPGVACTSPSPSRTMTGEDFNPNVSAVIKADSRGSERFNVFDGIPTTESLYGNVWTKNYLHKYGYQQMTGKCTFTVDVTVMPPPPPPDEEPGQPSTVQVQVDKDYSFWTISQVEVYRLKEAALQNYAFEANGIKIPPHGYNAPYYATAETSRYEPSPIPSISVSHDGDPEAAARSAVSVRVRNDTFTFNNQTLMSGAETTGSGPAPSAIPTAPMTGDNILYSSGHIIPMTKTNRANQPSTGTIYYSEVSGAGEKNYPIYGINSVTVHTPVVIYPAVSDDQAHNQKTKPAAGRSAMILDRPFTIELPNAGQHANYTGYGHRNYLKYIGSKQVRFPFDVYNDSKSEFYPKNTWIRVEKSQEVFTFYLPVWVDEGFYEVEFRTIAHNTPSGASYQNKANLDLTHHIAYDTVAVDVIGRIYDFRITDIADYNWETVFRMAKGSSIPTGTSYWVGLSGIDGATRGIMPQYTLPIRPGSHPLYKNAAIKTGYHFKFDLKTRGNMFSQQDEIKITPSFYFISAADGSRTPVDLYYHKSGKSYVKVGSPSDEVTRYVILNERLRNVTLEELTDTALYKYDHEYNFGQIATIGRAQFVNHYVNIAAKRKTMVGSLSLLRLPEGVRTLIGPKTNIPAGVDLSRVNAAVQKWYGEYSLPADLYAVKAGTNVAEYGRTHRGLTDKSPIFLKQGYIVVNFNLETVQAGKINEPHLQYIHGPLMNQWHQMEGFARSVQDAFGVTYQLKDGDVVLYHADLSSRDDFRPMVTH
;
A
#
# COMPACT_ATOMS: atom_id res chain seq x y z
N MET A 1 -45.95 7.78 -17.91
CA MET A 1 -45.71 6.55 -17.10
C MET A 1 -46.21 6.81 -15.69
N ARG A 2 -46.98 5.89 -15.09
CA ARG A 2 -47.21 5.88 -13.64
C ARG A 2 -46.14 4.97 -13.05
N VAL A 3 -45.36 5.48 -12.11
CA VAL A 3 -44.36 4.70 -11.35
C VAL A 3 -45.03 4.31 -10.03
N PRO A 4 -45.47 3.05 -9.84
CA PRO A 4 -45.89 2.59 -8.53
C PRO A 4 -44.62 2.47 -7.67
N ASP A 5 -44.67 3.00 -6.45
CA ASP A 5 -43.69 2.81 -5.37
C ASP A 5 -42.35 3.58 -5.45
N GLY A 6 -42.16 4.46 -6.43
CA GLY A 6 -41.15 5.54 -6.35
C GLY A 6 -39.67 5.13 -6.39
N VAL A 7 -39.34 3.89 -6.79
CA VAL A 7 -37.94 3.43 -6.92
C VAL A 7 -37.57 3.14 -8.37
N LEU A 8 -36.56 3.84 -8.88
CA LEU A 8 -35.92 3.60 -10.17
C LEU A 8 -34.71 2.68 -9.98
N THR A 9 -34.79 1.45 -10.47
CA THR A 9 -33.72 0.46 -10.35
C THR A 9 -32.96 0.34 -11.67
N ALA A 10 -31.66 0.66 -11.67
CA ALA A 10 -30.81 0.52 -12.85
C ALA A 10 -30.23 -0.90 -12.95
N HIS A 11 -30.33 -1.51 -14.13
CA HIS A 11 -29.77 -2.83 -14.43
C HIS A 11 -28.50 -2.69 -15.27
N THR A 12 -27.41 -3.34 -14.85
CA THR A 12 -26.08 -3.26 -15.50
C THR A 12 -25.87 -4.28 -16.63
N GLY A 13 -26.91 -5.02 -17.01
CA GLY A 13 -26.88 -6.01 -18.09
C GLY A 13 -28.29 -6.45 -18.54
N PRO A 14 -28.39 -7.15 -19.69
CA PRO A 14 -29.67 -7.64 -20.21
C PRO A 14 -30.32 -8.67 -19.28
N VAL A 15 -31.62 -8.53 -19.07
CA VAL A 15 -32.40 -9.45 -18.21
C VAL A 15 -33.08 -10.51 -19.07
N ASP A 16 -33.00 -11.76 -18.65
CA ASP A 16 -33.65 -12.89 -19.32
C ASP A 16 -35.14 -12.90 -18.98
N ILE A 17 -35.97 -12.73 -20.00
CA ILE A 17 -37.43 -12.61 -19.87
C ILE A 17 -38.16 -13.77 -20.55
N THR A 18 -37.44 -14.84 -20.87
CA THR A 18 -37.98 -16.00 -21.61
C THR A 18 -39.25 -16.57 -20.96
N ASN A 19 -39.41 -16.43 -19.65
CA ASN A 19 -40.56 -16.94 -18.88
C ASN A 19 -41.51 -15.84 -18.36
N GLU A 20 -41.29 -14.56 -18.68
CA GLU A 20 -42.20 -13.48 -18.30
C GLU A 20 -43.41 -13.50 -19.25
N GLY A 21 -44.47 -14.21 -18.84
CA GLY A 21 -45.64 -14.59 -19.65
C GLY A 21 -46.42 -13.45 -20.31
N GLY A 22 -45.87 -12.88 -21.38
CA GLY A 22 -46.54 -12.08 -22.40
C GLY A 22 -46.64 -12.86 -23.70
N SER A 23 -47.79 -12.83 -24.35
CA SER A 23 -48.27 -13.70 -25.45
C SER A 23 -47.51 -13.64 -26.79
N GLY A 24 -46.18 -13.47 -26.81
CA GLY A 24 -45.41 -13.21 -28.03
C GLY A 24 -44.16 -14.05 -28.28
N LEU A 25 -43.73 -14.92 -27.36
CA LEU A 25 -42.55 -15.77 -27.56
C LEU A 25 -42.97 -17.23 -27.76
N VAL A 26 -42.57 -17.81 -28.90
CA VAL A 26 -42.78 -19.22 -29.22
C VAL A 26 -41.76 -20.10 -28.51
N ASP A 27 -42.15 -21.35 -28.23
CA ASP A 27 -41.31 -22.33 -27.52
C ASP A 27 -39.93 -22.48 -28.19
N GLY A 28 -38.87 -22.38 -27.38
CA GLY A 28 -37.47 -22.51 -27.82
C GLY A 28 -36.76 -21.19 -28.12
N VAL A 29 -37.43 -20.04 -28.00
CA VAL A 29 -36.82 -18.72 -28.23
C VAL A 29 -36.42 -18.07 -26.90
N ARG A 30 -35.13 -17.70 -26.77
CA ARG A 30 -34.61 -16.96 -25.63
C ARG A 30 -34.90 -15.47 -25.78
N GLY A 31 -35.72 -14.91 -24.88
CA GLY A 31 -36.04 -13.49 -24.84
C GLY A 31 -35.08 -12.73 -23.92
N LEU A 32 -34.37 -11.73 -24.45
CA LEU A 32 -33.50 -10.84 -23.67
C LEU A 32 -34.03 -9.41 -23.75
N ARG A 33 -34.32 -8.81 -22.59
CA ARG A 33 -34.72 -7.40 -22.48
C ARG A 33 -33.49 -6.56 -22.20
N TYR A 34 -33.15 -5.71 -23.16
CA TYR A 34 -32.04 -4.77 -23.05
C TYR A 34 -32.56 -3.43 -22.52
N PHE A 35 -31.90 -2.91 -21.49
CA PHE A 35 -32.18 -1.58 -20.95
C PHE A 35 -31.12 -0.63 -21.50
N PHE A 36 -31.55 0.33 -22.30
CA PHE A 36 -30.67 1.38 -22.83
C PHE A 36 -30.75 2.60 -21.92
N PRO A 37 -29.61 3.21 -21.53
CA PRO A 37 -29.66 4.46 -20.79
C PRO A 37 -30.28 5.53 -21.69
N ILE A 38 -31.48 5.95 -21.34
CA ILE A 38 -32.14 7.12 -21.88
C ILE A 38 -32.03 8.20 -20.82
N LEU A 39 -31.52 9.37 -21.23
CA LEU A 39 -31.60 10.57 -20.41
C LEU A 39 -33.08 10.97 -20.38
N ILE A 40 -33.76 10.70 -19.27
CA ILE A 40 -35.10 11.21 -19.03
C ILE A 40 -34.93 12.44 -18.17
N GLU A 41 -35.19 13.61 -18.74
CA GLU A 41 -35.39 14.82 -17.98
C GLU A 41 -36.77 14.71 -17.31
N ILE A 42 -36.77 14.42 -16.01
CA ILE A 42 -37.97 14.52 -15.19
C ILE A 42 -37.95 15.94 -14.65
N GLU A 43 -38.64 16.85 -15.33
CA GLU A 43 -38.99 18.15 -14.74
C GLU A 43 -39.92 17.87 -13.57
N LEU A 44 -39.39 18.01 -12.36
CA LEU A 44 -40.21 18.02 -11.15
C LEU A 44 -41.14 19.23 -11.25
N GLU A 45 -42.42 19.04 -10.89
CA GLU A 45 -43.36 20.15 -10.78
C GLU A 45 -42.71 21.25 -9.93
N PRO A 46 -42.68 22.50 -10.41
CA PRO A 46 -41.98 23.56 -9.72
C PRO A 46 -42.61 23.72 -8.33
N THR A 47 -41.79 23.63 -7.27
CA THR A 47 -42.25 23.88 -5.89
C THR A 47 -42.74 25.33 -5.72
N GLU A 48 -42.31 26.21 -6.63
CA GLU A 48 -42.66 27.62 -6.71
C GLU A 48 -42.84 28.04 -8.18
N GLY A 49 -44.02 28.58 -8.52
CA GLY A 49 -44.31 29.25 -9.79
C GLY A 49 -44.26 30.78 -9.65
N LYS A 50 -44.63 31.51 -10.70
CA LYS A 50 -44.69 32.99 -10.66
C LYS A 50 -45.93 33.54 -11.35
N ALA A 51 -46.63 34.48 -10.73
CA ALA A 51 -47.64 35.30 -11.40
C ALA A 51 -46.98 36.59 -11.95
N VAL A 52 -47.26 36.94 -13.20
CA VAL A 52 -46.84 38.18 -13.84
C VAL A 52 -48.08 39.03 -14.11
N ILE A 53 -48.19 40.15 -13.41
CA ILE A 53 -49.36 41.03 -13.43
C ILE A 53 -48.99 42.33 -14.12
N LYS A 54 -49.69 42.65 -15.21
CA LYS A 54 -49.44 43.83 -16.02
C LYS A 54 -50.67 44.72 -16.19
N HIS A 55 -50.45 46.02 -16.40
CA HIS A 55 -51.52 47.01 -16.55
C HIS A 55 -51.40 47.71 -17.90
N TYR A 56 -52.52 47.80 -18.63
CA TYR A 56 -52.58 48.43 -19.94
C TYR A 56 -53.82 49.33 -20.07
N THR A 57 -53.77 50.27 -21.00
CA THR A 57 -54.97 50.94 -21.50
C THR A 57 -55.76 50.00 -22.43
N THR A 58 -57.05 50.26 -22.65
CA THR A 58 -57.86 49.50 -23.63
C THR A 58 -57.36 49.63 -25.08
N SER A 59 -56.46 50.57 -25.37
CA SER A 59 -55.77 50.71 -26.67
C SER A 59 -54.40 50.02 -26.71
N GLY A 60 -53.98 49.38 -25.62
CA GLY A 60 -52.77 48.57 -25.51
C GLY A 60 -51.48 49.29 -25.12
N GLN A 61 -51.57 50.54 -24.65
CA GLN A 61 -50.42 51.23 -24.03
C GLN A 61 -50.21 50.73 -22.60
N SER A 62 -48.97 50.40 -22.23
CA SER A 62 -48.64 50.01 -20.85
C SER A 62 -48.85 51.17 -19.88
N LEU A 63 -49.34 50.85 -18.68
CA LEU A 63 -49.52 51.78 -17.57
C LEU A 63 -48.47 51.58 -16.46
N ASP A 64 -47.47 50.72 -16.68
CA ASP A 64 -46.40 50.51 -15.70
C ASP A 64 -45.62 51.81 -15.46
N GLY A 65 -45.51 52.23 -14.19
CA GLY A 65 -44.87 53.49 -13.80
C GLY A 65 -45.78 54.72 -13.83
N VAL A 66 -47.05 54.60 -14.23
CA VAL A 66 -48.07 55.64 -14.05
C VAL A 66 -48.55 55.63 -12.59
N ASP A 67 -48.77 56.80 -11.97
CA ASP A 67 -49.17 56.89 -10.55
C ASP A 67 -50.40 56.00 -10.23
N GLY A 68 -50.24 55.10 -9.25
CA GLY A 68 -51.23 54.08 -8.89
C GLY A 68 -51.18 52.76 -9.69
N PHE A 69 -50.30 52.64 -10.69
CA PHE A 69 -50.13 51.45 -11.53
C PHE A 69 -48.66 51.00 -11.53
N ARG A 70 -48.44 49.73 -11.18
CA ARG A 70 -47.11 49.11 -11.22
C ARG A 70 -47.23 47.65 -11.58
N ASP A 71 -46.56 47.25 -12.64
CA ASP A 71 -46.44 45.86 -13.02
C ASP A 71 -45.62 45.14 -11.96
N ARG A 72 -46.05 43.93 -11.62
CA ARG A 72 -45.42 43.19 -10.53
C ARG A 72 -45.43 41.71 -10.81
N GLU A 73 -44.49 41.05 -10.16
CA GLU A 73 -44.38 39.62 -10.16
C GLU A 73 -44.56 39.12 -8.73
N GLU A 74 -45.34 38.06 -8.57
CA GLU A 74 -45.62 37.44 -7.26
C GLU A 74 -45.27 35.95 -7.34
N THR A 75 -44.56 35.44 -6.33
CA THR A 75 -44.25 34.01 -6.24
C THR A 75 -45.52 33.22 -5.90
N LEU A 76 -45.75 32.13 -6.62
CA LEU A 76 -46.83 31.18 -6.38
C LEU A 76 -46.27 29.94 -5.67
N GLU A 77 -46.66 29.72 -4.43
CA GLU A 77 -46.27 28.54 -3.65
C GLU A 77 -47.31 27.43 -3.84
N LEU A 78 -46.83 26.19 -3.92
CA LEU A 78 -47.66 25.02 -4.16
C LEU A 78 -48.75 24.87 -3.08
N ASN A 79 -50.00 24.63 -3.50
CA ASN A 79 -51.23 24.52 -2.70
C ASN A 79 -51.72 25.82 -2.01
N GLN A 80 -51.13 26.98 -2.31
CA GLN A 80 -51.60 28.25 -1.78
C GLN A 80 -52.67 28.89 -2.67
N HIS A 81 -53.67 29.53 -2.05
CA HIS A 81 -54.76 30.23 -2.74
C HIS A 81 -54.42 31.70 -3.00
N TYR A 82 -54.61 32.15 -4.24
CA TYR A 82 -54.30 33.50 -4.70
C TYR A 82 -55.54 34.17 -5.28
N SER A 83 -55.74 35.44 -4.91
CA SER A 83 -56.76 36.33 -5.50
C SER A 83 -56.10 37.63 -5.92
N PHE A 84 -56.33 38.05 -7.17
CA PHE A 84 -55.77 39.28 -7.72
C PHE A 84 -56.90 40.28 -7.96
N PHE A 85 -56.70 41.52 -7.51
CA PHE A 85 -57.68 42.60 -7.69
C PHE A 85 -57.11 43.69 -8.59
N PRO A 86 -57.94 44.33 -9.43
CA PRO A 86 -57.52 45.48 -10.20
C PRO A 86 -57.16 46.65 -9.27
N SER A 87 -56.20 47.47 -9.68
CA SER A 87 -55.96 48.77 -9.05
C SER A 87 -57.25 49.60 -9.02
N PRO A 88 -57.53 50.34 -7.93
CA PRO A 88 -58.74 51.16 -7.81
C PRO A 88 -58.88 52.17 -8.96
N ASN A 89 -60.11 52.47 -9.35
CA ASN A 89 -60.37 53.52 -10.33
C ASN A 89 -59.83 54.87 -9.85
N SER A 90 -59.17 55.61 -10.73
CA SER A 90 -58.78 57.00 -10.50
C SER A 90 -59.68 57.95 -11.29
N GLN A 91 -59.46 59.26 -11.16
CA GLN A 91 -60.16 60.25 -12.01
C GLN A 91 -59.83 60.10 -13.51
N THR A 92 -58.69 59.47 -13.84
CA THR A 92 -58.13 59.42 -15.20
C THR A 92 -58.23 58.04 -15.85
N TYR A 93 -58.24 56.96 -15.04
CA TYR A 93 -58.27 55.59 -15.51
C TYR A 93 -59.36 54.79 -14.79
N LYS A 94 -60.24 54.17 -15.58
CA LYS A 94 -61.31 53.29 -15.10
C LYS A 94 -61.07 51.86 -15.57
N TYR A 95 -61.05 50.90 -14.65
CA TYR A 95 -60.93 49.48 -14.95
C TYR A 95 -62.13 48.99 -15.78
N GLU A 96 -61.86 48.18 -16.80
CA GLU A 96 -62.88 47.64 -17.70
C GLU A 96 -62.90 46.10 -17.73
N TYR A 97 -61.76 45.45 -17.99
CA TYR A 97 -61.67 44.00 -18.17
C TYR A 97 -60.22 43.48 -17.99
N TYR A 98 -60.04 42.16 -18.00
CA TYR A 98 -58.74 41.51 -17.91
C TYR A 98 -58.59 40.35 -18.90
N THR A 99 -57.35 39.89 -19.09
CA THR A 99 -57.01 38.64 -19.79
C THR A 99 -56.04 37.82 -18.94
N LYS A 100 -56.10 36.49 -19.02
CA LYS A 100 -55.21 35.57 -18.28
C LYS A 100 -54.67 34.45 -19.17
N GLY A 101 -53.51 33.88 -18.83
CA GLY A 101 -52.95 32.75 -19.55
C GLY A 101 -51.80 32.06 -18.81
N THR A 102 -51.55 30.79 -19.12
CA THR A 102 -50.50 29.96 -18.50
C THR A 102 -49.48 29.43 -19.50
N SER A 103 -49.59 29.82 -20.78
CA SER A 103 -48.65 29.45 -21.86
C SER A 103 -48.32 30.67 -22.72
N GLY A 104 -47.12 31.21 -22.54
CA GLY A 104 -46.65 32.40 -23.26
C GLY A 104 -47.22 33.73 -22.74
N SER A 105 -46.49 34.83 -22.99
CA SER A 105 -46.89 36.18 -22.57
C SER A 105 -48.15 36.64 -23.30
N LEU A 106 -49.09 37.23 -22.57
CA LEU A 106 -50.32 37.80 -23.13
C LEU A 106 -50.05 39.06 -23.96
N PRO A 107 -50.76 39.29 -25.08
CA PRO A 107 -50.58 40.48 -25.89
C PRO A 107 -51.02 41.75 -25.13
N ALA A 108 -50.35 42.86 -25.39
CA ALA A 108 -50.64 44.16 -24.78
C ALA A 108 -51.98 44.76 -25.26
N ALA A 109 -52.47 44.38 -26.44
CA ALA A 109 -53.80 44.70 -26.93
C ALA A 109 -54.57 43.39 -27.14
N PRO A 110 -55.64 43.12 -26.39
CA PRO A 110 -56.29 41.81 -26.38
C PRO A 110 -57.28 41.65 -27.55
N ASN A 111 -57.45 40.41 -28.02
CA ASN A 111 -58.47 40.08 -29.02
C ASN A 111 -59.87 40.11 -28.36
N PRO A 112 -60.94 40.58 -29.04
CA PRO A 112 -62.28 40.71 -28.44
C PRO A 112 -62.87 39.42 -27.86
N GLY A 113 -62.43 38.25 -28.35
CA GLY A 113 -62.91 36.94 -27.88
C GLY A 113 -62.25 36.42 -26.60
N GLU A 114 -61.22 37.10 -26.08
CA GLU A 114 -60.43 36.66 -24.90
C GLU A 114 -60.68 37.52 -23.66
N LEU A 115 -61.58 38.52 -23.75
CA LEU A 115 -61.84 39.48 -22.70
C LEU A 115 -62.70 38.88 -21.58
N LEU A 116 -62.22 39.01 -20.34
CA LEU A 116 -62.93 38.61 -19.14
C LEU A 116 -63.37 39.86 -18.37
N TYR A 117 -64.67 39.97 -18.09
CA TYR A 117 -65.26 41.12 -17.42
C TYR A 117 -65.46 40.86 -15.92
N GLY A 118 -65.27 41.89 -15.11
CA GLY A 118 -65.29 41.80 -13.64
C GLY A 118 -63.88 41.61 -13.05
N ASP A 119 -63.81 41.28 -11.77
CA ASP A 119 -62.53 41.07 -11.07
C ASP A 119 -61.91 39.70 -11.46
N PRO A 120 -60.58 39.59 -11.48
CA PRO A 120 -59.91 38.31 -11.70
C PRO A 120 -60.34 37.26 -10.65
N MET A 121 -60.82 36.10 -11.13
CA MET A 121 -61.18 34.99 -10.25
C MET A 121 -59.92 34.39 -9.60
N GLY A 122 -59.95 34.22 -8.27
CA GLY A 122 -58.89 33.56 -7.52
C GLY A 122 -58.77 32.06 -7.83
N PHE A 123 -57.59 31.49 -7.59
CA PHE A 123 -57.29 30.07 -7.79
C PHE A 123 -56.27 29.56 -6.76
N THR A 124 -56.22 28.25 -6.56
CA THR A 124 -55.17 27.59 -5.77
C THR A 124 -54.10 27.05 -6.71
N TYR A 125 -52.83 27.39 -6.47
CA TYR A 125 -51.74 26.97 -7.34
C TYR A 125 -51.40 25.50 -7.10
N ASP A 126 -51.54 24.67 -8.13
CA ASP A 126 -51.38 23.21 -8.07
C ASP A 126 -50.10 22.71 -8.76
N GLY A 127 -49.19 23.61 -9.16
CA GLY A 127 -47.93 23.26 -9.81
C GLY A 127 -48.05 22.95 -11.31
N SER A 128 -49.26 23.03 -11.90
CA SER A 128 -49.52 22.63 -13.29
C SER A 128 -48.93 23.57 -14.36
N PHE A 129 -48.43 24.74 -13.98
CA PHE A 129 -47.78 25.70 -14.88
C PHE A 129 -46.70 26.51 -14.15
N PRO A 130 -45.56 26.87 -14.78
CA PRO A 130 -44.50 27.63 -14.12
C PRO A 130 -44.81 29.13 -13.99
N ILE A 131 -45.65 29.69 -14.89
CA ILE A 131 -45.99 31.11 -14.90
C ILE A 131 -47.48 31.33 -15.18
N TYR A 132 -48.11 32.20 -14.39
CA TYR A 132 -49.47 32.72 -14.61
C TYR A 132 -49.40 34.18 -15.07
N TYR A 133 -49.86 34.48 -16.28
CA TYR A 133 -49.93 35.84 -16.80
C TYR A 133 -51.32 36.43 -16.57
N LEU A 134 -51.37 37.68 -16.10
CA LEU A 134 -52.59 38.46 -15.91
C LEU A 134 -52.38 39.89 -16.43
N ASN A 135 -53.15 40.30 -17.43
CA ASN A 135 -53.19 41.69 -17.88
C ASN A 135 -54.52 42.34 -17.47
N LEU A 136 -54.44 43.50 -16.83
CA LEU A 136 -55.59 44.31 -16.40
C LEU A 136 -55.71 45.56 -17.30
N TYR A 137 -56.90 45.82 -17.85
CA TYR A 137 -57.12 46.88 -18.83
C TYR A 137 -57.99 48.02 -18.30
N TYR A 138 -57.56 49.24 -18.58
CA TYR A 138 -58.17 50.47 -18.11
C TYR A 138 -58.52 51.41 -19.27
N LYS A 139 -59.70 52.04 -19.21
CA LYS A 139 -60.10 53.09 -20.14
C LYS A 139 -59.68 54.44 -19.60
N GLY A 140 -58.80 55.12 -20.34
CA GLY A 140 -58.24 56.43 -20.01
C GLY A 140 -57.08 56.78 -20.95
N THR A 141 -56.82 58.06 -21.17
CA THR A 141 -55.66 58.56 -21.95
C THR A 141 -54.53 58.98 -21.00
N PRO A 142 -53.25 58.66 -21.31
CA PRO A 142 -52.11 59.18 -20.55
C PRO A 142 -52.15 60.70 -20.47
N PRO A 143 -51.85 61.31 -19.30
CA PRO A 143 -51.70 62.74 -19.22
C PRO A 143 -50.54 63.14 -20.14
N THR A 144 -50.89 63.87 -21.19
CA THR A 144 -49.96 64.63 -22.01
C THR A 144 -49.09 65.50 -21.12
N THR A 145 -47.80 65.52 -21.43
CA THR A 145 -46.80 66.47 -20.94
C THR A 145 -47.42 67.79 -20.53
N THR A 146 -47.32 68.09 -19.23
CA THR A 146 -47.75 69.36 -18.64
C THR A 146 -47.18 70.50 -19.46
N ASP A 147 -48.04 71.26 -20.15
CA ASP A 147 -47.66 72.56 -20.68
C ASP A 147 -47.03 73.37 -19.53
N PRO A 148 -45.89 74.02 -19.75
CA PRO A 148 -45.30 74.85 -18.73
C PRO A 148 -46.30 75.93 -18.29
N PRO A 149 -46.28 76.36 -17.02
CA PRO A 149 -47.12 77.45 -16.56
C PRO A 149 -47.01 78.65 -17.52
N PRO A 150 -48.10 79.39 -17.82
CA PRO A 150 -48.06 80.55 -18.71
C PRO A 150 -46.93 81.51 -18.30
N GLY A 151 -46.03 81.83 -19.24
CA GLY A 151 -44.86 82.69 -19.00
C GLY A 151 -43.52 81.94 -18.76
N VAL A 152 -43.49 80.61 -18.82
CA VAL A 152 -42.27 79.79 -18.72
C VAL A 152 -42.02 78.99 -20.01
N ALA A 153 -40.82 79.07 -20.57
CA ALA A 153 -40.40 78.29 -21.74
C ALA A 153 -39.15 77.46 -21.42
N CYS A 154 -39.25 76.13 -21.48
CA CYS A 154 -38.14 75.22 -21.20
C CYS A 154 -37.66 74.51 -22.48
N THR A 155 -36.34 74.35 -22.64
CA THR A 155 -35.75 73.52 -23.69
C THR A 155 -35.89 72.03 -23.34
N SER A 156 -36.01 71.16 -24.35
CA SER A 156 -35.90 69.71 -24.14
C SER A 156 -34.53 69.35 -23.54
N PRO A 157 -34.46 68.43 -22.55
CA PRO A 157 -33.20 67.99 -21.99
C PRO A 157 -32.31 67.37 -23.07
N SER A 158 -31.03 67.75 -23.11
CA SER A 158 -30.04 67.20 -24.03
C SER A 158 -28.87 66.57 -23.27
N PRO A 159 -28.23 65.51 -23.79
CA PRO A 159 -27.07 64.90 -23.17
C PRO A 159 -25.91 65.89 -23.04
N SER A 160 -25.29 65.93 -21.87
CA SER A 160 -24.09 66.72 -21.58
C SER A 160 -22.93 65.81 -21.20
N ARG A 161 -22.69 65.60 -19.90
CA ARG A 161 -21.60 64.75 -19.39
C ARG A 161 -22.04 63.30 -19.25
N THR A 162 -21.11 62.38 -19.49
CA THR A 162 -21.33 60.94 -19.22
C THR A 162 -20.36 60.50 -18.14
N MET A 163 -20.81 59.59 -17.28
CA MET A 163 -19.98 58.92 -16.29
C MET A 163 -20.08 57.42 -16.49
N THR A 164 -18.99 56.77 -16.87
CA THR A 164 -18.93 55.33 -17.13
C THR A 164 -17.85 54.68 -16.30
N GLY A 165 -18.07 53.44 -15.89
CA GLY A 165 -17.02 52.60 -15.29
C GLY A 165 -17.24 51.14 -15.59
N GLU A 166 -16.15 50.39 -15.71
CA GLU A 166 -16.15 48.94 -15.94
C GLU A 166 -15.02 48.29 -15.13
N ASP A 167 -15.34 47.19 -14.46
CA ASP A 167 -14.38 46.32 -13.80
C ASP A 167 -14.77 44.86 -14.02
N PHE A 168 -14.33 44.34 -15.16
CA PHE A 168 -14.50 42.94 -15.56
C PHE A 168 -13.24 42.09 -15.35
N ASN A 169 -12.16 42.66 -14.80
CA ASN A 169 -10.98 41.88 -14.49
C ASN A 169 -11.12 41.23 -13.10
N PRO A 170 -11.29 39.90 -13.01
CA PRO A 170 -11.50 39.21 -11.74
C PRO A 170 -10.25 39.16 -10.85
N ASN A 171 -9.06 39.43 -11.40
CA ASN A 171 -7.77 39.27 -10.72
C ASN A 171 -7.63 37.89 -10.04
N VAL A 172 -8.04 36.84 -10.78
CA VAL A 172 -8.20 35.49 -10.22
C VAL A 172 -6.86 34.76 -10.06
N SER A 173 -6.71 34.04 -8.94
CA SER A 173 -5.61 33.11 -8.71
C SER A 173 -6.09 31.85 -7.98
N ALA A 174 -5.38 30.74 -8.11
CA ALA A 174 -5.75 29.49 -7.44
C ALA A 174 -4.55 28.59 -7.13
N VAL A 175 -4.74 27.69 -6.16
CA VAL A 175 -3.79 26.64 -5.79
C VAL A 175 -4.49 25.29 -5.62
N ILE A 176 -3.77 24.21 -5.88
CA ILE A 176 -4.16 22.83 -5.56
C ILE A 176 -3.06 22.24 -4.69
N LYS A 177 -3.33 21.93 -3.42
CA LYS A 177 -2.32 21.42 -2.48
C LYS A 177 -2.88 20.24 -1.67
N ALA A 178 -2.02 19.55 -0.95
CA ALA A 178 -2.43 18.49 -0.04
C ALA A 178 -3.35 19.05 1.06
N ASP A 179 -4.30 18.28 1.55
CA ASP A 179 -5.19 18.69 2.64
C ASP A 179 -4.45 19.07 3.93
N SER A 180 -5.20 19.61 4.89
CA SER A 180 -4.68 20.33 6.08
C SER A 180 -3.98 21.63 5.67
N ARG A 181 -4.73 22.53 5.02
CA ARG A 181 -4.24 23.84 4.55
C ARG A 181 -3.42 24.56 5.63
N GLY A 182 -2.19 24.94 5.29
CA GLY A 182 -1.23 25.59 6.19
C GLY A 182 -0.38 24.62 7.03
N SER A 183 -0.68 23.33 7.00
CA SER A 183 0.06 22.24 7.63
C SER A 183 0.10 21.00 6.73
N GLU A 184 0.27 21.23 5.43
CA GLU A 184 0.22 20.20 4.40
C GLU A 184 1.23 19.08 4.67
N ARG A 185 0.73 17.85 4.78
CA ARG A 185 1.57 16.67 5.08
C ARG A 185 2.46 16.23 3.91
N PHE A 186 2.14 16.69 2.71
CA PHE A 186 2.84 16.37 1.47
C PHE A 186 3.09 17.64 0.67
N ASN A 187 4.25 17.74 0.05
CA ASN A 187 4.51 18.75 -0.96
C ASN A 187 4.09 18.21 -2.33
N VAL A 188 2.99 18.75 -2.88
CA VAL A 188 2.42 18.28 -4.16
C VAL A 188 3.35 18.46 -5.37
N PHE A 189 4.38 19.31 -5.27
CA PHE A 189 5.42 19.41 -6.31
C PHE A 189 6.31 18.17 -6.34
N ASP A 190 6.72 17.69 -5.15
CA ASP A 190 7.62 16.54 -4.99
C ASP A 190 6.87 15.21 -5.12
N GLY A 191 5.66 15.14 -4.55
CA GLY A 191 4.83 13.95 -4.60
C GLY A 191 3.70 13.96 -3.56
N ILE A 192 2.54 13.48 -3.98
CA ILE A 192 1.45 13.08 -3.09
C ILE A 192 0.97 11.67 -3.47
N PRO A 193 0.88 10.72 -2.52
CA PRO A 193 0.38 9.38 -2.79
C PRO A 193 -1.10 9.35 -3.17
N THR A 194 -1.52 8.35 -3.93
CA THR A 194 -2.94 7.98 -3.99
C THR A 194 -3.46 7.61 -2.59
N THR A 195 -4.75 7.81 -2.33
CA THR A 195 -5.42 7.71 -0.99
C THR A 195 -5.09 8.83 0.01
N GLU A 196 -4.25 9.78 -0.37
CA GLU A 196 -4.19 11.10 0.27
C GLU A 196 -5.15 12.06 -0.46
N SER A 197 -5.49 13.17 0.18
CA SER A 197 -6.49 14.10 -0.32
C SER A 197 -5.92 15.49 -0.57
N LEU A 198 -6.56 16.20 -1.51
CA LEU A 198 -6.20 17.54 -1.97
C LEU A 198 -7.29 18.55 -1.60
N TYR A 199 -6.89 19.80 -1.46
CA TYR A 199 -7.80 20.95 -1.53
C TYR A 199 -7.51 21.81 -2.76
N GLY A 200 -8.56 22.44 -3.27
CA GLY A 200 -8.49 23.57 -4.19
C GLY A 200 -8.88 24.86 -3.46
N ASN A 201 -8.14 25.94 -3.69
CA ASN A 201 -8.50 27.26 -3.19
C ASN A 201 -8.37 28.31 -4.29
N VAL A 202 -9.38 29.17 -4.43
CA VAL A 202 -9.45 30.20 -5.47
C VAL A 202 -9.72 31.56 -4.82
N TRP A 203 -9.01 32.59 -5.28
CA TRP A 203 -9.22 33.98 -4.87
C TRP A 203 -9.55 34.84 -6.08
N THR A 204 -10.58 35.67 -5.97
CA THR A 204 -11.08 36.49 -7.07
C THR A 204 -11.85 37.69 -6.52
N LYS A 205 -12.28 38.65 -7.35
CA LYS A 205 -13.15 39.74 -6.87
C LYS A 205 -14.55 39.26 -6.50
N ASN A 206 -15.13 39.85 -5.45
CA ASN A 206 -16.49 39.51 -4.97
C ASN A 206 -17.60 39.78 -5.99
N TYR A 207 -17.41 40.74 -6.90
CA TYR A 207 -18.33 41.04 -7.98
C TYR A 207 -17.59 41.72 -9.13
N LEU A 208 -18.20 41.68 -10.32
CA LEU A 208 -17.75 42.43 -11.50
C LEU A 208 -18.87 43.38 -11.92
N HIS A 209 -18.54 44.50 -12.53
CA HIS A 209 -19.57 45.47 -12.88
C HIS A 209 -19.23 46.30 -14.11
N LYS A 210 -20.28 46.87 -14.70
CA LYS A 210 -20.23 47.92 -15.71
C LYS A 210 -21.40 48.85 -15.49
N TYR A 211 -21.17 50.16 -15.53
CA TYR A 211 -22.23 51.15 -15.40
C TYR A 211 -22.01 52.33 -16.32
N GLY A 212 -23.11 53.00 -16.66
CA GLY A 212 -23.12 54.26 -17.39
C GLY A 212 -24.25 55.15 -16.87
N TYR A 213 -23.91 56.39 -16.57
CA TYR A 213 -24.84 57.44 -16.21
C TYR A 213 -24.69 58.60 -17.20
N GLN A 214 -25.82 59.19 -17.59
CA GLN A 214 -25.86 60.30 -18.52
C GLN A 214 -26.45 61.53 -17.83
N GLN A 215 -25.70 62.63 -17.80
CA GLN A 215 -26.23 63.92 -17.38
C GLN A 215 -27.04 64.51 -18.54
N MET A 216 -28.25 64.94 -18.22
CA MET A 216 -29.17 65.66 -19.09
C MET A 216 -29.23 67.11 -18.62
N THR A 217 -29.08 68.07 -19.54
CA THR A 217 -29.12 69.50 -19.25
C THR A 217 -30.16 70.21 -20.11
N GLY A 218 -30.80 71.24 -19.56
CA GLY A 218 -31.69 72.12 -20.28
C GLY A 218 -31.80 73.48 -19.59
N LYS A 219 -32.61 74.38 -20.15
CA LYS A 219 -32.78 75.75 -19.68
C LYS A 219 -34.26 76.12 -19.68
N CYS A 220 -34.74 76.70 -18.58
CA CYS A 220 -36.06 77.30 -18.48
C CYS A 220 -35.94 78.83 -18.40
N THR A 221 -36.66 79.52 -19.28
CA THR A 221 -36.75 80.98 -19.33
C THR A 221 -38.08 81.40 -18.73
N PHE A 222 -38.04 82.16 -17.63
CA PHE A 222 -39.22 82.68 -16.92
C PHE A 222 -39.38 84.16 -17.25
N THR A 223 -40.60 84.60 -17.59
CA THR A 223 -40.93 86.02 -17.75
C THR A 223 -41.71 86.48 -16.52
N VAL A 224 -41.06 87.21 -15.61
CA VAL A 224 -41.61 87.56 -14.29
C VAL A 224 -41.94 89.06 -14.22
N ASP A 225 -43.19 89.38 -13.89
CA ASP A 225 -43.63 90.75 -13.64
C ASP A 225 -43.35 91.14 -12.17
N VAL A 226 -42.45 92.09 -11.93
CA VAL A 226 -42.10 92.58 -10.59
C VAL A 226 -42.69 93.97 -10.37
N THR A 227 -43.47 94.13 -9.31
CA THR A 227 -44.12 95.41 -8.98
C THR A 227 -43.24 96.22 -8.02
N VAL A 228 -42.72 97.37 -8.46
CA VAL A 228 -41.89 98.27 -7.64
C VAL A 228 -42.79 99.27 -6.92
N MET A 229 -42.78 99.23 -5.59
CA MET A 229 -43.54 100.15 -4.74
C MET A 229 -42.90 101.54 -4.74
N PRO A 230 -43.68 102.64 -4.66
CA PRO A 230 -43.15 104.00 -4.56
C PRO A 230 -42.39 104.24 -3.23
N PRO A 231 -41.52 105.27 -3.13
CA PRO A 231 -40.91 105.68 -1.86
C PRO A 231 -41.98 106.11 -0.83
N PRO A 232 -41.72 105.96 0.49
CA PRO A 232 -42.67 106.41 1.50
C PRO A 232 -42.93 107.92 1.37
N PRO A 233 -44.21 108.36 1.38
CA PRO A 233 -44.52 109.77 1.15
C PRO A 233 -44.10 110.64 2.36
N PRO A 234 -43.72 111.91 2.14
CA PRO A 234 -43.60 112.90 3.21
C PRO A 234 -44.95 113.09 3.95
N PRO A 235 -44.97 113.61 5.19
CA PRO A 235 -46.24 113.91 5.87
C PRO A 235 -47.06 114.90 5.02
N ASP A 236 -48.30 114.53 4.69
CA ASP A 236 -49.31 115.26 3.90
C ASP A 236 -49.34 115.09 2.36
N GLU A 237 -48.72 114.04 1.78
CA GLU A 237 -48.93 113.66 0.35
C GLU A 237 -49.46 112.23 0.15
N GLU A 238 -50.25 112.01 -0.93
CA GLU A 238 -50.75 110.69 -1.32
C GLU A 238 -49.64 109.78 -1.85
N PRO A 239 -49.62 108.47 -1.52
CA PRO A 239 -48.59 107.54 -1.98
C PRO A 239 -48.58 107.39 -3.51
N GLY A 240 -47.40 107.32 -4.13
CA GLY A 240 -47.22 107.14 -5.58
C GLY A 240 -47.81 105.83 -6.14
N GLN A 241 -48.04 105.75 -7.46
CA GLN A 241 -48.49 104.49 -8.07
C GLN A 241 -47.32 103.50 -8.25
N PRO A 242 -47.51 102.20 -7.98
CA PRO A 242 -46.50 101.18 -8.26
C PRO A 242 -46.23 101.04 -9.75
N SER A 243 -44.99 100.76 -10.15
CA SER A 243 -44.61 100.46 -11.55
C SER A 243 -44.21 99.00 -11.72
N THR A 244 -44.66 98.34 -12.79
CA THR A 244 -44.30 96.94 -13.09
C THR A 244 -43.13 96.86 -14.06
N VAL A 245 -42.12 96.07 -13.71
CA VAL A 245 -40.95 95.77 -14.56
C VAL A 245 -41.01 94.29 -14.94
N GLN A 246 -40.91 93.99 -16.24
CA GLN A 246 -40.80 92.61 -16.72
C GLN A 246 -39.33 92.18 -16.72
N VAL A 247 -39.02 91.10 -16.00
CA VAL A 247 -37.68 90.55 -15.93
C VAL A 247 -37.66 89.15 -16.52
N GLN A 248 -36.77 88.91 -17.49
CA GLN A 248 -36.47 87.56 -17.95
C GLN A 248 -35.42 86.89 -17.08
N VAL A 249 -35.76 85.73 -16.55
CA VAL A 249 -34.88 84.93 -15.69
C VAL A 249 -34.63 83.59 -16.34
N ASP A 250 -33.37 83.35 -16.64
CA ASP A 250 -32.87 82.07 -17.12
C ASP A 250 -32.45 81.17 -15.95
N LYS A 251 -32.97 79.95 -15.91
CA LYS A 251 -32.55 78.90 -14.98
C LYS A 251 -32.12 77.67 -15.77
N ASP A 252 -30.82 77.40 -15.73
CA ASP A 252 -30.29 76.14 -16.20
C ASP A 252 -30.68 75.03 -15.21
N TYR A 253 -31.01 73.86 -15.76
CA TYR A 253 -31.29 72.67 -14.98
C TYR A 253 -30.50 71.45 -15.47
N SER A 254 -30.17 70.55 -14.55
CA SER A 254 -29.54 69.28 -14.90
C SER A 254 -29.93 68.13 -13.99
N PHE A 255 -30.02 66.92 -14.54
CA PHE A 255 -30.26 65.69 -13.79
C PHE A 255 -29.53 64.52 -14.45
N TRP A 256 -29.38 63.41 -13.72
CA TRP A 256 -28.69 62.21 -14.19
C TRP A 256 -29.67 61.07 -14.44
N THR A 257 -29.49 60.39 -15.56
CA THR A 257 -30.20 59.16 -15.91
C THR A 257 -29.26 57.96 -15.92
N ILE A 258 -29.81 56.76 -15.72
CA ILE A 258 -29.08 55.50 -15.82
C ILE A 258 -29.13 55.04 -17.27
N SER A 259 -27.97 54.91 -17.92
CA SER A 259 -27.90 54.42 -19.30
C SER A 259 -27.64 52.91 -19.39
N GLN A 260 -26.88 52.34 -18.44
CA GLN A 260 -26.63 50.90 -18.33
C GLN A 260 -26.15 50.56 -16.92
N VAL A 261 -26.54 49.39 -16.39
CA VAL A 261 -25.97 48.78 -15.19
C VAL A 261 -25.94 47.27 -15.39
N GLU A 262 -24.73 46.70 -15.33
CA GLU A 262 -24.50 45.25 -15.27
C GLU A 262 -23.70 44.95 -13.99
N VAL A 263 -24.18 44.03 -13.16
CA VAL A 263 -23.46 43.55 -11.97
C VAL A 263 -23.47 42.03 -12.00
N TYR A 264 -22.30 41.42 -11.84
CA TYR A 264 -22.14 39.97 -11.83
C TYR A 264 -21.69 39.47 -10.46
N ARG A 265 -22.40 38.47 -9.93
CA ARG A 265 -22.09 37.72 -8.71
C ARG A 265 -21.23 36.49 -9.01
N LEU A 266 -20.51 36.00 -8.01
CA LEU A 266 -19.76 34.75 -8.09
C LEU A 266 -20.72 33.56 -8.23
N LYS A 267 -20.44 32.68 -9.19
CA LYS A 267 -21.20 31.44 -9.43
C LYS A 267 -20.46 30.23 -8.90
N GLU A 268 -19.27 29.94 -9.44
CA GLU A 268 -18.41 28.82 -9.02
C GLU A 268 -17.00 28.98 -9.61
N ALA A 269 -16.02 28.24 -9.09
CA ALA A 269 -14.75 28.00 -9.75
C ALA A 269 -14.60 26.52 -10.13
N ALA A 270 -14.05 26.23 -11.30
CA ALA A 270 -13.68 24.88 -11.71
C ALA A 270 -12.17 24.76 -11.78
N LEU A 271 -11.60 23.72 -11.15
CA LEU A 271 -10.18 23.39 -11.22
C LEU A 271 -10.02 22.01 -11.84
N GLN A 272 -9.01 21.82 -12.69
CA GLN A 272 -8.70 20.56 -13.35
C GLN A 272 -7.27 20.16 -13.08
N ASN A 273 -7.05 18.88 -12.76
CA ASN A 273 -5.75 18.24 -12.61
C ASN A 273 -5.93 16.72 -12.67
N TYR A 274 -4.94 16.00 -13.22
CA TYR A 274 -4.90 14.53 -13.27
C TYR A 274 -5.22 13.84 -11.93
N ALA A 275 -4.79 14.42 -10.80
CA ALA A 275 -4.89 13.82 -9.47
C ALA A 275 -6.33 13.69 -8.96
N PHE A 276 -7.26 14.52 -9.45
CA PHE A 276 -8.67 14.43 -9.06
C PHE A 276 -9.35 13.22 -9.72
N GLU A 277 -10.40 12.70 -9.07
CA GLU A 277 -11.14 11.52 -9.53
C GLU A 277 -11.66 11.66 -10.97
N ALA A 278 -12.41 12.72 -11.21
CA ALA A 278 -12.91 13.09 -12.54
C ALA A 278 -11.95 14.03 -13.31
N ASN A 279 -10.67 14.09 -12.92
CA ASN A 279 -9.68 15.07 -13.40
C ASN A 279 -10.03 16.55 -13.12
N GLY A 280 -11.01 16.82 -12.27
CA GLY A 280 -11.35 18.16 -11.85
C GLY A 280 -12.39 18.21 -10.72
N ILE A 281 -12.58 19.40 -10.20
CA ILE A 281 -13.52 19.74 -9.13
C ILE A 281 -14.22 21.06 -9.45
N LYS A 282 -15.43 21.22 -8.90
CA LYS A 282 -16.17 22.48 -8.90
C LYS A 282 -16.33 22.98 -7.48
N ILE A 283 -16.13 24.28 -7.28
CA ILE A 283 -16.08 24.94 -5.98
C ILE A 283 -17.13 26.05 -5.99
N PRO A 284 -18.32 25.81 -5.42
CA PRO A 284 -19.30 26.87 -5.22
C PRO A 284 -18.84 27.82 -4.09
N PRO A 285 -19.29 29.09 -4.11
CA PRO A 285 -18.94 30.04 -3.05
C PRO A 285 -19.68 29.72 -1.74
N HIS A 286 -18.94 29.61 -0.63
CA HIS A 286 -19.48 29.39 0.72
C HIS A 286 -19.30 30.63 1.60
N GLY A 287 -20.35 31.02 2.34
CA GLY A 287 -20.31 32.24 3.17
C GLY A 287 -20.19 33.53 2.36
N TYR A 288 -20.56 33.50 1.09
CA TYR A 288 -20.53 34.63 0.17
C TYR A 288 -21.82 35.42 0.22
N ASN A 289 -21.72 36.73 0.42
CA ASN A 289 -22.83 37.66 0.28
C ASN A 289 -22.87 38.17 -1.15
N ALA A 290 -23.83 37.70 -1.94
CA ALA A 290 -23.99 38.15 -3.31
C ALA A 290 -24.29 39.66 -3.37
N PRO A 291 -23.69 40.40 -4.32
CA PRO A 291 -24.04 41.79 -4.55
C PRO A 291 -25.51 41.88 -4.95
N TYR A 292 -26.17 42.95 -4.54
CA TYR A 292 -27.50 43.28 -5.00
C TYR A 292 -27.59 44.77 -5.30
N TYR A 293 -28.51 45.12 -6.18
CA TYR A 293 -28.74 46.50 -6.56
C TYR A 293 -30.20 46.73 -6.94
N ALA A 294 -30.65 47.98 -6.88
CA ALA A 294 -31.96 48.39 -7.36
C ALA A 294 -31.85 49.72 -8.11
N THR A 295 -32.51 49.79 -9.26
CA THR A 295 -32.58 50.97 -10.12
C THR A 295 -34.04 51.40 -10.31
N ALA A 296 -34.29 52.70 -10.41
CA ALA A 296 -35.60 53.24 -10.77
C ALA A 296 -35.45 54.49 -11.65
N GLU A 297 -36.23 54.54 -12.73
CA GLU A 297 -36.31 55.70 -13.63
C GLU A 297 -37.17 56.79 -12.98
N THR A 298 -36.55 57.60 -12.12
CA THR A 298 -37.21 58.66 -11.35
C THR A 298 -36.89 60.06 -11.85
N SER A 299 -36.09 60.15 -12.92
CA SER A 299 -35.63 61.42 -13.45
C SER A 299 -36.76 62.28 -13.99
N ARG A 300 -36.76 63.56 -13.60
CA ARG A 300 -37.68 64.58 -14.13
C ARG A 300 -37.18 65.98 -13.83
N TYR A 301 -37.73 66.96 -14.54
CA TYR A 301 -37.58 68.37 -14.24
C TYR A 301 -38.95 69.04 -14.19
N GLU A 302 -39.12 70.01 -13.29
CA GLU A 302 -40.39 70.69 -13.02
C GLU A 302 -40.12 72.17 -12.71
N PRO A 303 -40.45 73.11 -13.63
CA PRO A 303 -40.31 74.54 -13.35
C PRO A 303 -41.35 75.00 -12.32
N SER A 304 -40.97 75.92 -11.42
CA SER A 304 -41.90 76.50 -10.46
C SER A 304 -42.94 77.40 -11.14
N PRO A 305 -44.17 77.53 -10.58
CA PRO A 305 -45.08 78.58 -11.03
C PRO A 305 -44.47 79.97 -10.79
N ILE A 306 -44.90 80.97 -11.57
CA ILE A 306 -44.45 82.37 -11.42
C ILE A 306 -45.27 83.03 -10.30
N PRO A 307 -44.66 83.43 -9.15
CA PRO A 307 -45.39 84.09 -8.09
C PRO A 307 -45.54 85.61 -8.36
N SER A 308 -46.53 86.25 -7.74
CA SER A 308 -46.63 87.72 -7.73
C SER A 308 -45.61 88.31 -6.76
N ILE A 309 -44.70 89.16 -7.25
CA ILE A 309 -43.58 89.70 -6.46
C ILE A 309 -43.66 91.22 -6.46
N SER A 310 -43.42 91.82 -5.30
CA SER A 310 -43.23 93.26 -5.17
C SER A 310 -41.97 93.59 -4.38
N VAL A 311 -41.31 94.69 -4.75
CA VAL A 311 -40.11 95.22 -4.09
C VAL A 311 -40.35 96.66 -3.64
N SER A 312 -39.62 97.11 -2.62
CA SER A 312 -39.60 98.53 -2.24
C SER A 312 -38.97 99.39 -3.33
N HIS A 313 -39.16 100.71 -3.26
CA HIS A 313 -38.64 101.68 -4.23
C HIS A 313 -37.13 101.63 -4.48
N ASP A 314 -36.37 101.13 -3.51
CA ASP A 314 -34.91 100.94 -3.51
C ASP A 314 -34.49 99.47 -3.76
N GLY A 315 -35.46 98.56 -3.88
CA GLY A 315 -35.22 97.14 -4.13
C GLY A 315 -34.90 96.84 -5.59
N ASP A 316 -34.02 95.87 -5.81
CA ASP A 316 -33.59 95.39 -7.14
C ASP A 316 -34.65 94.43 -7.73
N PRO A 317 -35.40 94.84 -8.78
CA PRO A 317 -36.43 94.01 -9.41
C PRO A 317 -35.85 92.76 -10.06
N GLU A 318 -34.64 92.84 -10.65
CA GLU A 318 -33.95 91.69 -11.23
C GLU A 318 -33.57 90.65 -10.16
N ALA A 319 -33.08 91.08 -9.00
CA ALA A 319 -32.74 90.17 -7.91
C ALA A 319 -33.99 89.47 -7.33
N ALA A 320 -35.10 90.20 -7.21
CA ALA A 320 -36.37 89.65 -6.74
C ALA A 320 -36.98 88.63 -7.72
N ALA A 321 -36.99 88.92 -9.02
CA ALA A 321 -37.41 87.95 -10.04
C ALA A 321 -36.51 86.70 -10.04
N ARG A 322 -35.19 86.86 -9.97
CA ARG A 322 -34.23 85.74 -9.98
C ARG A 322 -34.37 84.82 -8.78
N SER A 323 -34.76 85.33 -7.62
CA SER A 323 -34.91 84.54 -6.39
C SER A 323 -36.26 83.82 -6.27
N ALA A 324 -37.28 84.29 -6.97
CA ALA A 324 -38.65 83.80 -6.84
C ALA A 324 -39.01 82.61 -7.74
N VAL A 325 -38.21 82.33 -8.77
CA VAL A 325 -38.42 81.20 -9.69
C VAL A 325 -37.29 80.18 -9.60
N SER A 326 -37.63 78.91 -9.79
CA SER A 326 -36.70 77.79 -9.69
C SER A 326 -37.12 76.64 -10.60
N VAL A 327 -36.19 75.75 -10.94
CA VAL A 327 -36.50 74.48 -11.60
C VAL A 327 -36.16 73.37 -10.62
N ARG A 328 -37.13 72.53 -10.28
CA ARG A 328 -36.88 71.35 -9.45
C ARG A 328 -36.50 70.19 -10.35
N VAL A 329 -35.54 69.39 -9.93
CA VAL A 329 -35.01 68.26 -10.69
C VAL A 329 -34.85 67.04 -9.80
N ARG A 330 -34.98 65.87 -10.40
CA ARG A 330 -34.67 64.57 -9.80
C ARG A 330 -33.80 63.78 -10.76
N ASN A 331 -32.82 63.07 -10.22
CA ASN A 331 -32.11 62.02 -10.96
C ASN A 331 -32.95 60.74 -10.97
N ASP A 332 -32.50 59.76 -11.74
CA ASP A 332 -32.84 58.36 -11.47
C ASP A 332 -32.32 57.93 -10.09
N THR A 333 -32.84 56.81 -9.59
CA THR A 333 -32.42 56.26 -8.30
C THR A 333 -31.63 54.98 -8.53
N PHE A 334 -30.43 54.90 -7.94
CA PHE A 334 -29.60 53.70 -7.96
C PHE A 334 -29.05 53.41 -6.57
N THR A 335 -29.37 52.23 -6.05
CA THR A 335 -28.80 51.69 -4.82
C THR A 335 -28.01 50.41 -5.10
N PHE A 336 -26.84 50.28 -4.48
CA PHE A 336 -25.95 49.13 -4.59
C PHE A 336 -25.49 48.73 -3.18
N ASN A 337 -25.76 47.49 -2.75
CA ASN A 337 -25.42 46.99 -1.41
C ASN A 337 -25.76 47.98 -0.27
N ASN A 338 -27.02 48.45 -0.21
CA ASN A 338 -27.53 49.46 0.72
C ASN A 338 -26.95 50.88 0.58
N GLN A 339 -26.01 51.12 -0.33
CA GLN A 339 -25.47 52.45 -0.60
C GLN A 339 -26.23 53.11 -1.75
N THR A 340 -26.71 54.34 -1.55
CA THR A 340 -27.30 55.14 -2.63
C THR A 340 -26.17 55.71 -3.49
N LEU A 341 -26.03 55.23 -4.72
CA LEU A 341 -25.04 55.71 -5.70
C LEU A 341 -25.60 56.83 -6.57
N MET A 342 -26.92 56.84 -6.80
CA MET A 342 -27.62 57.96 -7.43
C MET A 342 -28.92 58.22 -6.66
N SER A 343 -29.09 59.44 -6.16
CA SER A 343 -30.28 59.81 -5.37
C SER A 343 -31.33 60.47 -6.25
N GLY A 344 -32.53 59.90 -6.30
CA GLY A 344 -33.71 60.52 -6.91
C GLY A 344 -34.43 61.54 -6.01
N ALA A 345 -33.76 62.06 -4.97
CA ALA A 345 -34.31 63.13 -4.15
C ALA A 345 -34.45 64.43 -4.95
N GLU A 346 -35.48 65.21 -4.64
CA GLU A 346 -35.75 66.48 -5.30
C GLU A 346 -34.73 67.54 -4.91
N THR A 347 -34.17 68.22 -5.91
CA THR A 347 -33.22 69.32 -5.74
C THR A 347 -33.58 70.48 -6.65
N THR A 348 -32.98 71.65 -6.43
CA THR A 348 -33.24 72.85 -7.25
C THR A 348 -32.06 73.12 -8.19
N GLY A 349 -32.35 73.33 -9.47
CA GLY A 349 -31.38 73.58 -10.53
C GLY A 349 -30.67 72.30 -10.96
N SER A 350 -29.78 71.77 -10.13
CA SER A 350 -28.95 70.62 -10.47
C SER A 350 -29.13 69.46 -9.50
N GLY A 351 -29.38 68.28 -10.06
CA GLY A 351 -29.31 67.01 -9.34
C GLY A 351 -27.88 66.74 -8.84
N PRO A 352 -27.73 66.05 -7.69
CA PRO A 352 -26.42 65.68 -7.18
C PRO A 352 -25.72 64.74 -8.17
N ALA A 353 -24.39 64.85 -8.29
CA ALA A 353 -23.63 63.96 -9.16
C ALA A 353 -23.67 62.52 -8.62
N PRO A 354 -23.89 61.50 -9.47
CA PRO A 354 -23.85 60.11 -9.07
C PRO A 354 -22.43 59.69 -8.65
N SER A 355 -22.36 58.64 -7.83
CA SER A 355 -21.12 57.99 -7.42
C SER A 355 -20.84 56.75 -8.28
N ALA A 356 -19.56 56.46 -8.48
CA ALA A 356 -19.10 55.23 -9.10
C ALA A 356 -19.55 54.00 -8.30
N ILE A 357 -19.79 52.87 -8.97
CA ILE A 357 -19.83 51.57 -8.26
C ILE A 357 -18.44 51.35 -7.62
N PRO A 358 -18.35 51.04 -6.32
CA PRO A 358 -17.07 50.79 -5.67
C PRO A 358 -16.29 49.64 -6.34
N THR A 359 -14.96 49.69 -6.28
CA THR A 359 -14.13 48.56 -6.70
C THR A 359 -14.37 47.36 -5.78
N ALA A 360 -14.61 46.19 -6.36
CA ALA A 360 -14.87 44.99 -5.59
C ALA A 360 -13.61 44.53 -4.82
N PRO A 361 -13.72 44.24 -3.51
CA PRO A 361 -12.63 43.59 -2.79
C PRO A 361 -12.45 42.15 -3.25
N MET A 362 -11.27 41.59 -3.00
CA MET A 362 -11.01 40.17 -3.18
C MET A 362 -11.83 39.34 -2.19
N THR A 363 -12.22 38.13 -2.60
CA THR A 363 -12.87 37.13 -1.76
C THR A 363 -11.98 36.73 -0.60
N GLY A 364 -12.56 36.47 0.56
CA GLY A 364 -11.84 35.87 1.68
C GLY A 364 -11.41 34.42 1.39
N ASP A 365 -10.46 33.91 2.18
CA ASP A 365 -9.79 32.62 1.97
C ASP A 365 -10.71 31.39 1.96
N ASN A 366 -11.94 31.52 2.47
CA ASN A 366 -12.89 30.42 2.61
C ASN A 366 -14.05 30.47 1.61
N ILE A 367 -14.14 31.53 0.80
CA ILE A 367 -15.26 31.70 -0.11
C ILE A 367 -15.24 30.63 -1.18
N LEU A 368 -14.11 30.43 -1.88
CA LEU A 368 -13.94 29.39 -2.89
C LEU A 368 -12.87 28.39 -2.45
N TYR A 369 -13.18 27.69 -1.36
CA TYR A 369 -12.34 26.64 -0.79
C TYR A 369 -13.06 25.29 -0.83
N SER A 370 -12.38 24.24 -1.29
CA SER A 370 -12.92 22.88 -1.28
C SER A 370 -11.82 21.87 -0.95
N SER A 371 -12.00 21.12 0.13
CA SER A 371 -11.07 20.11 0.66
C SER A 371 -11.64 18.69 0.60
N GLY A 372 -10.81 17.69 0.88
CA GLY A 372 -11.25 16.29 1.01
C GLY A 372 -11.28 15.52 -0.31
N HIS A 373 -10.64 16.03 -1.37
CA HIS A 373 -10.62 15.39 -2.68
C HIS A 373 -9.56 14.29 -2.72
N ILE A 374 -9.96 13.05 -2.42
CA ILE A 374 -9.07 11.89 -2.37
C ILE A 374 -8.55 11.55 -3.77
N ILE A 375 -7.24 11.36 -3.89
CA ILE A 375 -6.61 10.88 -5.13
C ILE A 375 -6.90 9.38 -5.28
N PRO A 376 -7.60 8.93 -6.34
CA PRO A 376 -7.99 7.53 -6.48
C PRO A 376 -6.80 6.58 -6.63
N MET A 377 -6.93 5.35 -6.15
CA MET A 377 -5.91 4.30 -6.34
C MET A 377 -5.70 3.93 -7.82
N THR A 378 -6.64 4.26 -8.71
CA THR A 378 -6.52 4.03 -10.15
C THR A 378 -5.55 5.00 -10.84
N LYS A 379 -5.11 6.07 -10.15
CA LYS A 379 -4.12 7.02 -10.68
C LYS A 379 -2.71 6.46 -10.54
N THR A 380 -2.05 6.22 -11.66
CA THR A 380 -0.65 5.82 -11.67
C THR A 380 0.25 7.00 -11.30
N ASN A 381 1.45 6.71 -10.81
CA ASN A 381 2.48 7.72 -10.60
C ASN A 381 2.72 8.55 -11.87
N ARG A 382 2.65 9.88 -11.73
CA ARG A 382 2.89 10.85 -12.82
C ARG A 382 3.42 12.16 -12.24
N ALA A 383 4.55 12.62 -12.78
CA ALA A 383 5.18 13.87 -12.39
C ALA A 383 4.47 15.08 -13.00
N ASN A 384 4.50 16.20 -12.27
CA ASN A 384 4.26 17.54 -12.80
C ASN A 384 2.99 17.65 -13.66
N GLN A 385 1.91 16.99 -13.23
CA GLN A 385 0.67 17.04 -14.00
C GLN A 385 0.11 18.46 -13.96
N PRO A 386 -0.13 19.08 -15.13
CA PRO A 386 -0.51 20.47 -15.21
C PRO A 386 -1.91 20.68 -14.63
N SER A 387 -2.15 21.89 -14.13
CA SER A 387 -3.43 22.31 -13.59
C SER A 387 -4.01 23.46 -14.41
N THR A 388 -5.32 23.45 -14.63
CA THR A 388 -6.05 24.54 -15.29
C THR A 388 -7.29 24.88 -14.48
N GLY A 389 -7.84 26.08 -14.68
CA GLY A 389 -9.08 26.44 -14.00
C GLY A 389 -9.85 27.54 -14.71
N THR A 390 -11.10 27.69 -14.33
CA THR A 390 -12.01 28.71 -14.83
C THR A 390 -12.86 29.24 -13.69
N ILE A 391 -12.97 30.56 -13.55
CA ILE A 391 -13.91 31.21 -12.63
C ILE A 391 -15.16 31.64 -13.39
N TYR A 392 -16.34 31.43 -12.80
CA TYR A 392 -17.63 31.75 -13.39
C TYR A 392 -18.36 32.79 -12.54
N TYR A 393 -18.92 33.78 -13.23
CA TYR A 393 -19.79 34.81 -12.69
C TYR A 393 -21.12 34.80 -13.44
N SER A 394 -22.21 35.04 -12.73
CA SER A 394 -23.55 35.20 -13.29
C SER A 394 -24.07 36.60 -12.99
N GLU A 395 -24.83 37.19 -13.89
CA GLU A 395 -25.49 38.48 -13.67
C GLU A 395 -26.47 38.42 -12.49
N VAL A 396 -26.58 39.52 -11.74
CA VAL A 396 -27.45 39.64 -10.57
C VAL A 396 -28.91 39.82 -10.97
N SER A 397 -29.17 40.62 -12.02
CA SER A 397 -30.49 40.93 -12.54
C SER A 397 -30.49 40.77 -14.06
N GLY A 398 -30.39 39.53 -14.51
CA GLY A 398 -30.34 39.17 -15.94
C GLY A 398 -29.90 37.72 -16.14
N ALA A 399 -29.55 37.39 -17.38
CA ALA A 399 -29.09 36.05 -17.79
C ALA A 399 -27.64 36.04 -18.29
N GLY A 400 -26.91 37.16 -18.16
CA GLY A 400 -25.51 37.24 -18.56
C GLY A 400 -24.60 36.32 -17.75
N GLU A 401 -23.63 35.70 -18.40
CA GLU A 401 -22.55 34.96 -17.75
C GLU A 401 -21.19 35.47 -18.21
N LYS A 402 -20.23 35.51 -17.28
CA LYS A 402 -18.83 35.81 -17.58
C LYS A 402 -17.95 34.71 -17.01
N ASN A 403 -17.02 34.22 -17.81
CA ASN A 403 -16.06 33.22 -17.38
C ASN A 403 -14.64 33.66 -17.76
N TYR A 404 -13.69 33.36 -16.87
CA TYR A 404 -12.29 33.75 -17.05
C TYR A 404 -11.36 32.57 -16.73
N PRO A 405 -10.35 32.31 -17.57
CA PRO A 405 -9.34 31.30 -17.26
C PRO A 405 -8.50 31.73 -16.06
N ILE A 406 -8.10 30.76 -15.25
CA ILE A 406 -7.18 30.93 -14.13
C ILE A 406 -5.81 30.43 -14.56
N TYR A 407 -4.85 31.35 -14.61
CA TYR A 407 -3.47 31.04 -14.99
C TYR A 407 -2.57 30.82 -13.76
N GLY A 408 -1.44 30.13 -13.96
CA GLY A 408 -0.40 29.99 -12.94
C GLY A 408 -0.74 29.05 -11.77
N ILE A 409 -1.72 28.16 -11.94
CA ILE A 409 -2.02 27.12 -10.94
C ILE A 409 -0.85 26.14 -10.90
N ASN A 410 -0.42 25.77 -9.69
CA ASN A 410 0.68 24.83 -9.51
C ASN A 410 0.37 23.43 -10.09
N SER A 411 1.40 22.72 -10.53
CA SER A 411 1.30 21.32 -10.92
C SER A 411 1.17 20.39 -9.69
N VAL A 412 0.73 19.15 -9.94
CA VAL A 412 0.66 18.09 -8.93
C VAL A 412 1.40 16.85 -9.43
N THR A 413 2.29 16.31 -8.61
CA THR A 413 2.98 15.04 -8.83
C THR A 413 2.27 13.95 -8.01
N VAL A 414 1.68 12.96 -8.68
CA VAL A 414 1.14 11.77 -8.01
C VAL A 414 2.29 10.77 -7.88
N HIS A 415 2.61 10.38 -6.65
CA HIS A 415 3.67 9.41 -6.39
C HIS A 415 3.37 8.55 -5.17
N THR A 416 2.90 7.32 -5.39
CA THR A 416 2.59 6.38 -4.31
C THR A 416 3.84 5.60 -3.92
N PRO A 417 4.36 5.77 -2.68
CA PRO A 417 5.63 5.20 -2.27
C PRO A 417 5.50 3.76 -1.80
N VAL A 418 6.50 2.96 -2.14
CA VAL A 418 6.74 1.64 -1.57
C VAL A 418 8.23 1.47 -1.28
N VAL A 419 8.52 0.68 -0.24
CA VAL A 419 9.87 0.34 0.19
C VAL A 419 9.97 -1.16 0.44
N ILE A 420 11.20 -1.68 0.45
CA ILE A 420 11.52 -3.04 0.86
C ILE A 420 12.95 -3.10 1.42
N TYR A 421 13.08 -3.67 2.61
CA TYR A 421 14.34 -3.89 3.32
C TYR A 421 14.29 -5.27 3.97
N PRO A 422 14.37 -6.34 3.16
CA PRO A 422 14.12 -7.69 3.63
C PRO A 422 15.31 -8.25 4.40
N ALA A 423 15.05 -9.25 5.24
CA ALA A 423 16.07 -10.07 5.89
C ALA A 423 15.66 -11.54 5.89
N VAL A 424 16.65 -12.44 6.05
CA VAL A 424 16.44 -13.87 6.23
C VAL A 424 17.21 -14.30 7.48
N SER A 425 16.57 -15.07 8.37
CA SER A 425 17.20 -15.57 9.59
C SER A 425 18.47 -16.37 9.29
N ASP A 426 19.48 -16.21 10.13
CA ASP A 426 20.77 -16.89 10.01
C ASP A 426 20.91 -18.00 11.06
N ASP A 427 20.83 -19.26 10.63
CA ASP A 427 20.91 -20.43 11.51
C ASP A 427 22.36 -20.90 11.76
N GLN A 428 23.21 -19.96 12.19
CA GLN A 428 24.63 -20.21 12.50
C GLN A 428 24.81 -21.33 13.52
N ALA A 429 23.87 -21.43 14.47
CA ALA A 429 23.89 -22.41 15.54
C ALA A 429 23.82 -23.85 15.04
N HIS A 430 23.45 -24.10 13.77
CA HIS A 430 23.41 -25.44 13.18
C HIS A 430 24.37 -25.58 11.97
N ASN A 431 25.23 -24.59 11.73
CA ASN A 431 26.15 -24.54 10.60
C ASN A 431 27.43 -25.34 10.88
N GLN A 432 27.57 -26.48 10.21
CA GLN A 432 28.71 -27.40 10.33
C GLN A 432 29.86 -27.15 9.34
N LYS A 433 29.78 -26.14 8.47
CA LYS A 433 30.78 -25.93 7.42
C LYS A 433 32.16 -25.67 8.02
N THR A 434 33.17 -26.29 7.43
CA THR A 434 34.58 -26.02 7.76
C THR A 434 34.94 -24.54 7.55
N LYS A 435 34.32 -23.91 6.54
CA LYS A 435 34.47 -22.48 6.22
C LYS A 435 33.08 -21.87 5.99
N PRO A 436 32.45 -21.30 7.03
CA PRO A 436 31.18 -20.58 6.90
C PRO A 436 31.28 -19.42 5.91
N ALA A 437 30.21 -19.14 5.17
CA ALA A 437 30.16 -18.04 4.22
C ALA A 437 29.88 -16.71 4.93
N ALA A 438 30.78 -15.73 4.78
CA ALA A 438 30.56 -14.39 5.31
C ALA A 438 29.49 -13.63 4.49
N GLY A 439 28.64 -12.85 5.17
CA GLY A 439 27.64 -11.99 4.52
C GLY A 439 26.44 -12.74 3.91
N ARG A 440 26.23 -14.01 4.27
CA ARG A 440 25.09 -14.83 3.84
C ARG A 440 24.45 -15.49 5.06
N SER A 441 23.12 -15.47 5.12
CA SER A 441 22.40 -16.20 6.17
C SER A 441 22.48 -17.70 5.91
N ALA A 442 22.87 -18.48 6.93
CA ALA A 442 22.88 -19.93 6.88
C ALA A 442 21.44 -20.47 6.93
N MET A 443 21.08 -21.27 5.95
CA MET A 443 19.82 -21.99 5.87
C MET A 443 20.10 -23.49 5.91
N ILE A 444 19.52 -24.18 6.87
CA ILE A 444 19.89 -25.57 7.16
C ILE A 444 18.79 -26.49 6.65
N LEU A 445 19.17 -27.51 5.87
CA LEU A 445 18.22 -28.45 5.30
C LEU A 445 17.35 -29.12 6.38
N ASP A 446 16.06 -29.27 6.08
CA ASP A 446 15.06 -29.92 6.94
C ASP A 446 14.82 -29.15 8.25
N ARG A 447 14.93 -27.82 8.22
CA ARG A 447 14.65 -26.91 9.34
C ARG A 447 13.82 -25.69 8.90
N PRO A 448 13.08 -25.07 9.84
CA PRO A 448 12.40 -23.80 9.57
C PRO A 448 13.39 -22.65 9.48
N PHE A 449 13.01 -21.60 8.76
CA PHE A 449 13.71 -20.31 8.71
C PHE A 449 12.66 -19.19 8.61
N THR A 450 13.03 -17.98 9.01
CA THR A 450 12.16 -16.81 8.92
C THR A 450 12.66 -15.82 7.88
N ILE A 451 11.73 -15.12 7.24
CA ILE A 451 11.99 -13.93 6.44
C ILE A 451 11.35 -12.72 7.13
N GLU A 452 11.97 -11.57 6.97
CA GLU A 452 11.43 -10.29 7.41
C GLU A 452 11.15 -9.41 6.20
N LEU A 453 10.00 -8.75 6.21
CA LEU A 453 9.51 -7.82 5.19
C LEU A 453 8.89 -6.60 5.89
N PRO A 454 9.70 -5.70 6.47
CA PRO A 454 9.20 -4.53 7.18
C PRO A 454 8.34 -3.63 6.28
N ASN A 455 7.31 -3.00 6.85
CA ASN A 455 6.55 -1.93 6.19
C ASN A 455 7.25 -0.57 6.30
N ALA A 456 8.21 -0.46 7.21
CA ALA A 456 8.98 0.74 7.42
C ALA A 456 10.31 0.70 6.66
N GLY A 457 10.75 1.85 6.17
CA GLY A 457 12.01 1.96 5.46
C GLY A 457 12.27 3.37 4.98
N GLN A 458 13.47 3.61 4.46
CA GLN A 458 13.86 4.89 3.88
C GLN A 458 13.35 5.01 2.44
N HIS A 459 12.69 6.13 2.14
CA HIS A 459 12.37 6.62 0.78
C HIS A 459 13.06 7.98 0.54
N ALA A 460 12.72 8.73 -0.51
CA ALA A 460 13.22 10.09 -0.74
C ALA A 460 12.85 11.03 0.42
N ASN A 461 13.72 11.98 0.77
CA ASN A 461 13.52 12.91 1.89
C ASN A 461 12.63 14.11 1.52
N TYR A 462 11.46 13.85 0.95
CA TYR A 462 10.43 14.87 0.69
C TYR A 462 9.47 15.01 1.87
N THR A 463 8.78 16.15 1.98
CA THR A 463 7.68 16.32 2.95
C THR A 463 6.63 15.24 2.71
N GLY A 464 6.36 14.41 3.73
CA GLY A 464 5.45 13.27 3.60
C GLY A 464 6.12 11.93 3.22
N TYR A 465 7.45 11.92 3.02
CA TYR A 465 8.26 10.72 2.71
C TYR A 465 9.43 10.58 3.72
N GLY A 466 10.56 9.96 3.34
CA GLY A 466 11.70 9.68 4.21
C GLY A 466 11.62 8.32 4.93
N HIS A 467 12.14 8.22 6.15
CA HIS A 467 12.07 6.98 6.94
C HIS A 467 10.74 6.88 7.68
N ARG A 468 9.82 6.03 7.21
CA ARG A 468 8.49 5.85 7.83
C ARG A 468 7.86 4.51 7.46
N ASN A 469 6.71 4.23 8.07
CA ASN A 469 5.86 3.10 7.70
C ASN A 469 5.00 3.44 6.46
N TYR A 470 5.07 2.59 5.43
CA TYR A 470 4.39 2.76 4.15
C TYR A 470 3.24 1.78 3.91
N LEU A 471 2.81 1.01 4.93
CA LEU A 471 1.74 -0.01 4.82
C LEU A 471 0.46 0.51 4.12
N LYS A 472 0.10 1.78 4.37
CA LYS A 472 -1.08 2.44 3.76
C LYS A 472 -1.10 2.34 2.23
N TYR A 473 0.07 2.31 1.58
CA TYR A 473 0.22 2.38 0.12
C TYR A 473 0.55 1.04 -0.54
N ILE A 474 0.78 0.00 0.25
CA ILE A 474 1.17 -1.32 -0.23
C ILE A 474 -0.08 -2.06 -0.74
N GLY A 475 -0.05 -2.45 -2.01
CA GLY A 475 -1.02 -3.34 -2.62
C GLY A 475 -0.73 -4.80 -2.29
N SER A 476 0.52 -5.23 -2.45
CA SER A 476 0.94 -6.60 -2.07
C SER A 476 2.44 -6.70 -1.78
N LYS A 477 2.83 -7.69 -0.97
CA LYS A 477 4.21 -8.11 -0.76
C LYS A 477 4.40 -9.54 -1.27
N GLN A 478 5.55 -9.81 -1.86
CA GLN A 478 5.85 -11.12 -2.42
C GLN A 478 7.30 -11.51 -2.20
N VAL A 479 7.54 -12.81 -2.06
CA VAL A 479 8.86 -13.44 -1.99
C VAL A 479 8.95 -14.54 -3.06
N ARG A 480 10.14 -14.76 -3.61
CA ARG A 480 10.43 -15.84 -4.55
C ARG A 480 11.74 -16.50 -4.15
N PHE A 481 11.66 -17.78 -3.80
CA PHE A 481 12.80 -18.61 -3.46
C PHE A 481 13.32 -19.31 -4.73
N PRO A 482 14.65 -19.34 -4.97
CA PRO A 482 15.24 -20.11 -6.07
C PRO A 482 15.32 -21.62 -5.78
N PHE A 483 14.73 -22.07 -4.67
CA PHE A 483 14.61 -23.44 -4.22
C PHE A 483 13.19 -23.69 -3.68
N ASP A 484 12.84 -24.96 -3.53
CA ASP A 484 11.54 -25.38 -3.01
C ASP A 484 11.40 -25.02 -1.53
N VAL A 485 10.20 -24.62 -1.11
CA VAL A 485 9.88 -24.34 0.29
C VAL A 485 8.48 -24.83 0.64
N TYR A 486 8.23 -25.04 1.93
CA TYR A 486 6.87 -25.14 2.47
C TYR A 486 6.53 -23.93 3.31
N ASN A 487 5.24 -23.70 3.54
CA ASN A 487 4.80 -22.88 4.67
C ASN A 487 5.19 -23.52 6.02
N ASP A 488 5.07 -22.76 7.11
CA ASP A 488 5.46 -23.17 8.47
C ASP A 488 4.87 -24.53 8.90
N SER A 489 3.57 -24.74 8.66
CA SER A 489 2.86 -25.98 9.02
C SER A 489 3.16 -27.17 8.11
N LYS A 490 3.98 -27.00 7.06
CA LYS A 490 4.22 -27.98 5.99
C LYS A 490 2.96 -28.46 5.27
N SER A 491 1.87 -27.68 5.32
CA SER A 491 0.61 -28.02 4.66
C SER A 491 0.55 -27.55 3.21
N GLU A 492 1.36 -26.56 2.85
CA GLU A 492 1.41 -25.99 1.50
C GLU A 492 2.84 -25.99 0.96
N PHE A 493 2.99 -26.49 -0.28
CA PHE A 493 4.26 -26.60 -0.99
C PHE A 493 4.37 -25.52 -2.06
N TYR A 494 5.51 -24.82 -2.09
CA TYR A 494 5.83 -23.85 -3.12
C TYR A 494 7.05 -24.34 -3.91
N PRO A 495 6.88 -24.70 -5.19
CA PRO A 495 8.00 -25.02 -6.06
C PRO A 495 8.95 -23.84 -6.22
N LYS A 496 10.23 -24.12 -6.40
CA LYS A 496 11.26 -23.11 -6.70
C LYS A 496 10.82 -22.14 -7.82
N ASN A 497 11.25 -20.89 -7.71
CA ASN A 497 10.96 -19.79 -8.63
C ASN A 497 9.48 -19.37 -8.71
N THR A 498 8.69 -19.66 -7.68
CA THR A 498 7.29 -19.22 -7.56
C THR A 498 7.19 -17.94 -6.73
N TRP A 499 6.46 -16.94 -7.22
CA TRP A 499 6.12 -15.75 -6.42
C TRP A 499 5.03 -16.08 -5.41
N ILE A 500 5.39 -16.05 -4.13
CA ILE A 500 4.49 -16.30 -3.00
C ILE A 500 4.00 -14.94 -2.50
N ARG A 501 2.68 -14.72 -2.46
CA ARG A 501 2.08 -13.53 -1.85
C ARG A 501 1.91 -13.78 -0.36
N VAL A 502 2.40 -12.84 0.45
CA VAL A 502 2.27 -12.88 1.92
C VAL A 502 1.30 -11.81 2.42
N GLU A 503 0.79 -11.97 3.63
CA GLU A 503 -0.11 -11.00 4.27
C GLU A 503 0.63 -9.66 4.48
N LYS A 504 0.20 -8.60 3.79
CA LYS A 504 0.99 -7.35 3.72
C LYS A 504 1.16 -6.65 5.07
N SER A 505 0.20 -6.82 5.98
CA SER A 505 0.23 -6.23 7.32
C SER A 505 1.25 -6.90 8.25
N GLN A 506 1.58 -8.16 7.99
CA GLN A 506 2.59 -8.92 8.72
C GLN A 506 4.00 -8.61 8.18
N GLU A 507 5.00 -8.67 9.06
CA GLU A 507 6.39 -8.31 8.74
C GLU A 507 7.37 -9.48 8.90
N VAL A 508 6.96 -10.60 9.52
CA VAL A 508 7.81 -11.78 9.72
C VAL A 508 7.06 -13.02 9.28
N PHE A 509 7.68 -13.90 8.50
CA PHE A 509 7.05 -15.11 7.97
C PHE A 509 7.98 -16.31 8.14
N THR A 510 7.44 -17.44 8.59
CA THR A 510 8.18 -18.69 8.73
C THR A 510 7.92 -19.61 7.54
N PHE A 511 9.00 -20.16 6.99
CA PHE A 511 8.98 -21.19 5.95
C PHE A 511 9.79 -22.40 6.41
N TYR A 512 9.59 -23.52 5.75
CA TYR A 512 10.34 -24.74 6.01
C TYR A 512 11.16 -25.17 4.79
N LEU A 513 12.45 -25.41 4.98
CA LEU A 513 13.38 -25.82 3.93
C LEU A 513 13.37 -27.35 3.76
N PRO A 514 12.92 -27.89 2.61
CA PRO A 514 12.91 -29.33 2.38
C PRO A 514 14.31 -29.93 2.29
N VAL A 515 14.45 -31.20 2.68
CA VAL A 515 15.74 -31.91 2.70
C VAL A 515 16.36 -32.14 1.32
N TRP A 516 15.56 -32.16 0.26
CA TRP A 516 16.02 -32.43 -1.12
C TRP A 516 16.50 -31.20 -1.87
N VAL A 517 16.44 -30.02 -1.27
CA VAL A 517 17.05 -28.82 -1.85
C VAL A 517 18.56 -29.05 -1.94
N ASP A 518 19.15 -28.65 -3.07
CA ASP A 518 20.60 -28.73 -3.26
C ASP A 518 21.32 -27.73 -2.35
N GLU A 519 22.43 -28.16 -1.78
CA GLU A 519 23.32 -27.25 -1.05
C GLU A 519 23.95 -26.24 -2.02
N GLY A 520 24.10 -24.99 -1.58
CA GLY A 520 24.71 -23.95 -2.39
C GLY A 520 24.34 -22.53 -1.99
N PHE A 521 24.88 -21.58 -2.74
CA PHE A 521 24.60 -20.16 -2.58
C PHE A 521 23.42 -19.74 -3.44
N TYR A 522 22.49 -19.00 -2.83
CA TYR A 522 21.26 -18.55 -3.46
C TYR A 522 21.00 -17.07 -3.16
N GLU A 523 20.17 -16.46 -3.99
CA GLU A 523 19.64 -15.11 -3.79
C GLU A 523 18.11 -15.21 -3.72
N VAL A 524 17.53 -14.91 -2.56
CA VAL A 524 16.08 -14.88 -2.38
C VAL A 524 15.56 -13.52 -2.80
N GLU A 525 14.53 -13.50 -3.64
CA GLU A 525 14.00 -12.26 -4.22
C GLU A 525 12.76 -11.79 -3.50
N PHE A 526 12.66 -10.49 -3.26
CA PHE A 526 11.53 -9.89 -2.57
C PHE A 526 11.02 -8.69 -3.35
N ARG A 527 9.71 -8.45 -3.29
CA ARG A 527 9.12 -7.22 -3.83
C ARG A 527 7.91 -6.71 -3.06
N THR A 528 7.81 -5.41 -2.97
CA THR A 528 6.66 -4.67 -2.46
C THR A 528 6.05 -3.88 -3.62
N ILE A 529 4.76 -4.08 -3.86
CA ILE A 529 4.03 -3.54 -5.02
C ILE A 529 3.04 -2.49 -4.50
N ALA A 530 3.09 -1.28 -5.04
CA ALA A 530 2.15 -0.20 -4.68
C ALA A 530 0.71 -0.53 -5.11
N HIS A 531 -0.30 -0.03 -4.40
CA HIS A 531 -1.71 -0.31 -4.75
C HIS A 531 -2.19 0.32 -6.06
N ASN A 532 -1.43 1.27 -6.62
CA ASN A 532 -1.72 1.95 -7.90
C ASN A 532 -0.82 1.45 -9.03
N THR A 533 -0.24 0.26 -8.88
CA THR A 533 0.67 -0.34 -9.86
C THR A 533 -0.08 -0.69 -11.15
N PRO A 534 0.32 -0.15 -12.31
CA PRO A 534 -0.22 -0.58 -13.59
C PRO A 534 0.32 -1.96 -14.01
N SER A 535 -0.36 -2.63 -14.95
CA SER A 535 0.14 -3.86 -15.55
C SER A 535 1.50 -3.63 -16.22
N GLY A 536 2.45 -4.56 -16.01
CA GLY A 536 3.79 -4.46 -16.59
C GLY A 536 4.72 -3.42 -15.94
N ALA A 537 4.37 -2.89 -14.76
CA ALA A 537 5.21 -1.92 -14.07
C ALA A 537 6.62 -2.47 -13.78
N SER A 538 7.60 -1.58 -13.90
CA SER A 538 9.00 -1.85 -13.59
C SER A 538 9.26 -1.70 -12.09
N TYR A 539 10.42 -2.21 -11.67
CA TYR A 539 10.87 -2.18 -10.27
C TYR A 539 12.13 -1.35 -10.11
N GLN A 540 12.37 -0.93 -8.87
CA GLN A 540 13.61 -0.29 -8.44
C GLN A 540 14.12 -0.93 -7.16
N ASN A 541 15.45 -0.92 -7.00
CA ASN A 541 16.10 -1.44 -5.80
C ASN A 541 15.66 -0.68 -4.54
N LYS A 542 15.23 -1.40 -3.50
CA LYS A 542 14.83 -0.94 -2.15
C LYS A 542 13.63 -0.01 -2.03
N ALA A 543 13.44 0.91 -2.96
CA ALA A 543 12.32 1.86 -2.93
C ALA A 543 12.06 2.38 -4.34
N ASN A 544 10.82 2.72 -4.66
CA ASN A 544 10.50 3.39 -5.93
C ASN A 544 10.82 4.90 -5.84
N LEU A 545 12.09 5.25 -5.74
CA LEU A 545 12.58 6.63 -5.71
C LEU A 545 12.34 7.38 -7.03
N ASP A 546 12.48 6.68 -8.16
CA ASP A 546 12.05 7.16 -9.47
C ASP A 546 10.57 6.81 -9.64
N LEU A 547 9.77 7.84 -9.92
CA LEU A 547 8.31 7.74 -10.01
C LEU A 547 7.80 6.83 -11.13
N THR A 548 8.65 6.50 -12.12
CA THR A 548 8.32 5.57 -13.20
C THR A 548 8.15 4.13 -12.68
N HIS A 549 8.69 3.83 -11.50
CA HIS A 549 8.57 2.54 -10.84
C HIS A 549 7.41 2.52 -9.83
N HIS A 550 6.76 1.35 -9.71
CA HIS A 550 5.70 1.09 -8.73
C HIS A 550 6.02 -0.08 -7.81
N ILE A 551 7.20 -0.69 -8.01
CA ILE A 551 7.63 -1.89 -7.30
C ILE A 551 8.99 -1.59 -6.66
N ALA A 552 9.09 -1.78 -5.35
CA ALA A 552 10.36 -1.85 -4.65
C ALA A 552 10.81 -3.32 -4.65
N TYR A 553 12.07 -3.58 -5.01
CA TYR A 553 12.63 -4.92 -5.14
C TYR A 553 13.97 -5.01 -4.40
N ASP A 554 14.28 -6.14 -3.79
CA ASP A 554 15.61 -6.39 -3.20
C ASP A 554 15.87 -7.91 -3.13
N THR A 555 17.12 -8.29 -2.92
CA THR A 555 17.55 -9.69 -2.82
C THR A 555 18.36 -9.93 -1.55
N VAL A 556 18.16 -11.07 -0.90
CA VAL A 556 18.97 -11.50 0.25
C VAL A 556 19.76 -12.75 -0.09
N ALA A 557 21.06 -12.67 0.12
CA ALA A 557 22.01 -13.74 -0.12
C ALA A 557 21.96 -14.79 1.01
N VAL A 558 21.80 -16.07 0.65
CA VAL A 558 21.72 -17.19 1.58
C VAL A 558 22.68 -18.33 1.19
N ASP A 559 23.01 -19.19 2.15
CA ASP A 559 23.82 -20.40 2.00
C ASP A 559 23.01 -21.60 2.50
N VAL A 560 22.58 -22.49 1.61
CA VAL A 560 21.86 -23.72 1.95
C VAL A 560 22.86 -24.82 2.26
N ILE A 561 22.75 -25.41 3.45
CA ILE A 561 23.79 -26.24 4.05
C ILE A 561 23.19 -27.56 4.56
N GLY A 562 23.86 -28.66 4.24
CA GLY A 562 23.59 -30.01 4.75
C GLY A 562 24.19 -30.27 6.13
N ARG A 563 24.03 -31.48 6.65
CA ARG A 563 24.56 -31.86 7.99
C ARG A 563 25.04 -33.30 8.06
N ILE A 564 26.07 -33.56 8.87
CA ILE A 564 26.52 -34.87 9.37
C ILE A 564 26.05 -35.04 10.82
N TYR A 565 25.44 -36.19 11.16
CA TYR A 565 24.78 -36.38 12.45
C TYR A 565 24.52 -37.86 12.77
N ASP A 566 23.91 -38.13 13.93
CA ASP A 566 23.41 -39.45 14.35
C ASP A 566 24.50 -40.54 14.42
N PHE A 567 25.76 -40.19 14.72
CA PHE A 567 26.78 -41.21 14.95
C PHE A 567 26.38 -42.14 16.10
N ARG A 568 26.47 -43.45 15.86
CA ARG A 568 26.14 -44.46 16.88
C ARG A 568 26.83 -45.79 16.61
N ILE A 569 27.06 -46.53 17.69
CA ILE A 569 27.46 -47.93 17.62
C ILE A 569 26.20 -48.80 17.53
N THR A 570 26.17 -49.65 16.52
CA THR A 570 25.01 -50.50 16.18
C THR A 570 25.22 -51.97 16.48
N ASP A 571 26.46 -52.41 16.67
CA ASP A 571 26.77 -53.78 17.06
C ASP A 571 28.22 -53.90 17.59
N ILE A 572 28.50 -54.94 18.39
CA ILE A 572 29.82 -55.29 18.91
C ILE A 572 29.99 -56.81 18.78
N ALA A 573 31.08 -57.25 18.14
CA ALA A 573 31.32 -58.69 17.90
C ALA A 573 31.79 -59.50 19.11
N ASP A 574 32.20 -58.82 20.19
CA ASP A 574 32.51 -59.48 21.46
C ASP A 574 31.26 -60.22 21.96
N TYR A 575 31.40 -61.52 22.24
CA TYR A 575 30.27 -62.39 22.60
C TYR A 575 29.51 -61.93 23.85
N ASN A 576 30.14 -61.17 24.73
CA ASN A 576 29.46 -60.60 25.90
C ASN A 576 28.36 -59.61 25.50
N TRP A 577 28.48 -58.99 24.32
CA TRP A 577 27.58 -57.95 23.83
C TRP A 577 26.51 -58.46 22.87
N GLU A 578 26.62 -59.69 22.37
CA GLU A 578 25.76 -60.20 21.30
C GLU A 578 24.27 -60.08 21.64
N THR A 579 23.86 -60.43 22.87
CA THR A 579 22.46 -60.36 23.31
C THR A 579 21.95 -58.95 23.61
N VAL A 580 22.83 -57.94 23.60
CA VAL A 580 22.41 -56.53 23.67
C VAL A 580 21.85 -56.11 22.32
N PHE A 581 22.53 -56.49 21.24
CA PHE A 581 22.19 -56.07 19.88
C PHE A 581 21.35 -57.09 19.12
N ARG A 582 21.33 -58.37 19.53
CA ARG A 582 20.64 -59.47 18.83
C ARG A 582 19.60 -60.14 19.71
N MET A 583 18.47 -60.51 19.09
CA MET A 583 17.35 -61.19 19.76
C MET A 583 17.73 -62.56 20.35
N ALA A 584 18.73 -63.21 19.77
CA ALA A 584 19.31 -64.46 20.27
C ALA A 584 20.76 -64.60 19.78
N LYS A 585 21.58 -65.38 20.49
CA LYS A 585 22.94 -65.72 20.06
C LYS A 585 22.93 -66.31 18.65
N GLY A 586 23.86 -65.89 17.79
CA GLY A 586 23.90 -66.31 16.39
C GLY A 586 22.92 -65.58 15.45
N SER A 587 21.87 -64.92 15.97
CA SER A 587 20.83 -64.27 15.14
C SER A 587 21.36 -63.08 14.33
N SER A 588 20.79 -62.85 13.14
CA SER A 588 20.95 -61.61 12.37
C SER A 588 19.92 -60.55 12.73
N ILE A 589 18.87 -60.90 13.48
CA ILE A 589 17.76 -60.00 13.80
C ILE A 589 18.18 -59.07 14.95
N PRO A 590 18.19 -57.74 14.74
CA PRO A 590 18.60 -56.79 15.76
C PRO A 590 17.51 -56.61 16.83
N THR A 591 17.89 -56.25 18.06
CA THR A 591 16.98 -55.82 19.14
C THR A 591 16.46 -54.39 18.93
N GLY A 592 17.12 -53.61 18.06
CA GLY A 592 16.90 -52.18 17.91
C GLY A 592 17.76 -51.32 18.85
N THR A 593 18.54 -51.93 19.74
CA THR A 593 19.45 -51.21 20.65
C THR A 593 20.61 -50.59 19.89
N SER A 594 21.01 -49.37 20.27
CA SER A 594 22.19 -48.67 19.73
C SER A 594 22.76 -47.75 20.80
N TYR A 595 24.06 -47.47 20.71
CA TYR A 595 24.75 -46.55 21.61
C TYR A 595 25.03 -45.24 20.89
N TRP A 596 24.37 -44.17 21.33
CA TRP A 596 24.37 -42.86 20.69
C TRP A 596 25.40 -41.92 21.29
N VAL A 597 25.83 -40.90 20.55
CA VAL A 597 26.72 -39.84 21.07
C VAL A 597 26.24 -39.31 22.44
N GLY A 598 24.95 -39.00 22.57
CA GLY A 598 24.38 -38.60 23.84
C GLY A 598 22.86 -38.77 23.88
N LEU A 599 22.22 -38.06 24.80
CA LEU A 599 20.79 -38.18 25.07
C LEU A 599 19.91 -37.38 24.08
N SER A 600 20.52 -36.54 23.25
CA SER A 600 19.83 -35.60 22.37
C SER A 600 19.98 -35.96 20.89
N GLY A 601 18.99 -35.54 20.11
CA GLY A 601 18.89 -35.70 18.67
C GLY A 601 19.78 -34.71 17.92
N ILE A 602 19.62 -34.69 16.60
CA ILE A 602 20.38 -33.78 15.71
C ILE A 602 20.25 -32.30 16.10
N ASP A 603 19.10 -31.88 16.64
CA ASP A 603 18.78 -30.49 17.01
C ASP A 603 18.62 -30.30 18.53
N GLY A 604 19.22 -31.15 19.36
CA GLY A 604 19.15 -30.99 20.83
C GLY A 604 17.93 -31.62 21.51
N ALA A 605 16.86 -31.94 20.77
CA ALA A 605 15.67 -32.58 21.32
C ALA A 605 15.97 -33.97 21.91
N THR A 606 15.38 -34.31 23.07
CA THR A 606 15.65 -35.57 23.77
C THR A 606 15.26 -36.81 22.95
N ARG A 607 16.16 -37.80 22.87
CA ARG A 607 15.92 -39.09 22.15
C ARG A 607 15.05 -40.09 22.92
N GLY A 608 14.89 -39.90 24.23
CA GLY A 608 14.16 -40.84 25.08
C GLY A 608 14.91 -42.15 25.38
N ILE A 609 16.24 -42.12 25.38
CA ILE A 609 17.08 -43.28 25.69
C ILE A 609 17.67 -43.19 27.11
N MET A 610 18.04 -44.33 27.69
CA MET A 610 18.72 -44.36 28.99
C MET A 610 20.20 -43.96 28.86
N PRO A 611 20.79 -43.27 29.86
CA PRO A 611 22.19 -42.83 29.83
C PRO A 611 23.23 -43.95 29.61
N GLN A 612 22.92 -45.19 29.97
CA GLN A 612 23.80 -46.33 29.72
C GLN A 612 23.99 -46.64 28.23
N TYR A 613 23.04 -46.26 27.37
CA TYR A 613 23.09 -46.42 25.91
C TYR A 613 23.70 -45.21 25.20
N THR A 614 24.66 -44.55 25.86
CA THR A 614 25.43 -43.44 25.30
C THR A 614 26.90 -43.79 25.16
N LEU A 615 27.59 -43.10 24.26
CA LEU A 615 29.02 -43.25 24.03
C LEU A 615 29.84 -42.57 25.14
N PRO A 616 31.09 -43.04 25.37
CA PRO A 616 31.70 -44.22 24.78
C PRO A 616 31.15 -45.52 25.38
N ILE A 617 31.32 -46.62 24.66
CA ILE A 617 31.19 -47.97 25.24
C ILE A 617 32.26 -48.12 26.32
N ARG A 618 31.83 -48.39 27.55
CA ARG A 618 32.70 -48.43 28.74
C ARG A 618 32.12 -49.39 29.79
N PRO A 619 32.87 -49.71 30.85
CA PRO A 619 32.29 -50.34 32.05
C PRO A 619 31.04 -49.57 32.51
N GLY A 620 29.93 -50.29 32.66
CA GLY A 620 28.61 -49.75 32.99
C GLY A 620 27.68 -49.54 31.79
N SER A 621 28.19 -49.58 30.55
CA SER A 621 27.36 -49.48 29.34
C SER A 621 26.55 -50.75 29.05
N HIS A 622 27.03 -51.92 29.48
CA HIS A 622 26.31 -53.18 29.26
C HIS A 622 25.15 -53.31 30.26
N PRO A 623 23.91 -53.62 29.81
CA PRO A 623 22.73 -53.64 30.68
C PRO A 623 22.79 -54.69 31.80
N LEU A 624 23.56 -55.77 31.61
CA LEU A 624 23.70 -56.87 32.59
C LEU A 624 25.08 -56.95 33.27
N TYR A 625 26.14 -56.42 32.65
CA TYR A 625 27.53 -56.69 33.03
C TYR A 625 28.25 -55.39 33.36
N LYS A 626 28.29 -55.03 34.64
CA LYS A 626 28.80 -53.74 35.10
C LYS A 626 30.26 -53.43 34.69
N ASN A 627 31.08 -54.45 34.48
CA ASN A 627 32.52 -54.29 34.18
C ASN A 627 32.86 -54.57 32.71
N ALA A 628 31.86 -54.86 31.88
CA ALA A 628 32.11 -55.21 30.49
C ALA A 628 32.60 -53.98 29.73
N ALA A 629 33.79 -54.11 29.14
CA ALA A 629 34.27 -53.29 28.05
C ALA A 629 34.62 -54.21 26.86
N ILE A 630 34.98 -53.64 25.71
CA ILE A 630 35.29 -54.44 24.52
C ILE A 630 36.72 -54.99 24.64
N LYS A 631 36.96 -56.28 24.37
CA LYS A 631 38.34 -56.81 24.31
C LYS A 631 39.02 -56.45 22.99
N THR A 632 40.34 -56.24 22.99
CA THR A 632 41.08 -56.01 21.74
C THR A 632 40.91 -57.19 20.79
N GLY A 633 40.99 -56.96 19.47
CA GLY A 633 40.72 -57.98 18.46
C GLY A 633 39.24 -58.11 18.05
N TYR A 634 38.28 -57.72 18.90
CA TYR A 634 36.88 -57.60 18.49
C TYR A 634 36.58 -56.25 17.82
N HIS A 635 35.71 -56.29 16.82
CA HIS A 635 35.24 -55.10 16.11
C HIS A 635 33.90 -54.62 16.63
N PHE A 636 33.69 -53.31 16.55
CA PHE A 636 32.37 -52.70 16.67
C PHE A 636 31.92 -52.18 15.30
N LYS A 637 30.61 -52.23 15.07
CA LYS A 637 29.94 -51.68 13.89
C LYS A 637 29.32 -50.35 14.28
N PHE A 638 29.37 -49.38 13.38
CA PHE A 638 28.77 -48.07 13.60
C PHE A 638 28.11 -47.56 12.32
N ASP A 639 27.16 -46.66 12.50
CA ASP A 639 26.62 -45.87 11.40
C ASP A 639 26.50 -44.40 11.79
N LEU A 640 26.41 -43.54 10.78
CA LEU A 640 26.07 -42.13 10.90
C LEU A 640 25.28 -41.71 9.67
N LYS A 641 24.71 -40.51 9.69
CA LYS A 641 23.94 -39.96 8.59
C LYS A 641 24.51 -38.65 8.09
N THR A 642 24.26 -38.39 6.82
CA THR A 642 24.37 -37.07 6.22
C THR A 642 23.05 -36.69 5.57
N ARG A 643 22.79 -35.39 5.45
CA ARG A 643 21.74 -34.83 4.60
C ARG A 643 22.32 -33.72 3.73
N GLY A 644 21.82 -33.59 2.50
CA GLY A 644 22.36 -32.69 1.49
C GLY A 644 23.05 -33.44 0.35
N ASN A 645 24.05 -32.82 -0.25
CA ASN A 645 24.72 -33.23 -1.49
C ASN A 645 25.90 -34.19 -1.22
N MET A 646 25.70 -35.19 -0.37
CA MET A 646 26.69 -36.22 -0.01
C MET A 646 26.39 -37.58 -0.70
N PHE A 647 25.83 -37.54 -1.90
CA PHE A 647 25.37 -38.70 -2.68
C PHE A 647 26.15 -38.94 -3.99
N SER A 648 27.21 -38.19 -4.28
CA SER A 648 28.10 -38.43 -5.42
C SER A 648 29.01 -39.65 -5.20
N GLN A 649 29.58 -40.22 -6.27
CA GLN A 649 30.48 -41.38 -6.18
C GLN A 649 31.81 -41.09 -5.46
N GLN A 650 32.22 -39.81 -5.43
CA GLN A 650 33.49 -39.36 -4.83
C GLN A 650 33.29 -38.76 -3.43
N ASP A 651 32.05 -38.80 -2.91
CA ASP A 651 31.79 -38.37 -1.55
C ASP A 651 32.21 -39.45 -0.56
N GLU A 652 32.74 -39.03 0.57
CA GLU A 652 33.18 -39.94 1.62
C GLU A 652 33.09 -39.29 3.01
N ILE A 653 33.08 -40.15 4.03
CA ILE A 653 33.32 -39.72 5.42
C ILE A 653 34.76 -40.05 5.75
N LYS A 654 35.55 -39.03 6.10
CA LYS A 654 36.89 -39.18 6.63
C LYS A 654 36.81 -39.28 8.15
N ILE A 655 37.40 -40.34 8.70
CA ILE A 655 37.49 -40.56 10.15
C ILE A 655 38.97 -40.67 10.51
N THR A 656 39.42 -39.84 11.43
CA THR A 656 40.81 -39.86 11.93
C THR A 656 40.82 -40.33 13.38
N PRO A 657 41.20 -41.60 13.65
CA PRO A 657 41.33 -42.11 15.00
C PRO A 657 42.52 -41.49 15.76
N SER A 658 42.34 -41.27 17.05
CA SER A 658 43.41 -40.99 18.01
C SER A 658 43.24 -41.88 19.25
N PHE A 659 44.35 -42.12 19.96
CA PHE A 659 44.39 -43.13 21.02
C PHE A 659 44.84 -42.54 22.35
N TYR A 660 44.13 -42.93 23.41
CA TYR A 660 44.46 -42.59 24.78
C TYR A 660 44.40 -43.83 25.66
N PHE A 661 45.01 -43.75 26.83
CA PHE A 661 44.88 -44.74 27.89
C PHE A 661 44.23 -44.08 29.10
N ILE A 662 43.22 -44.75 29.66
CA ILE A 662 42.59 -44.38 30.94
C ILE A 662 42.97 -45.44 31.96
N SER A 663 43.64 -45.02 33.03
CA SER A 663 43.97 -45.89 34.17
C SER A 663 42.70 -46.34 34.89
N ALA A 664 42.59 -47.65 35.16
CA ALA A 664 41.48 -48.18 35.94
C ALA A 664 41.56 -47.81 37.43
N ALA A 665 42.74 -47.43 37.93
CA ALA A 665 42.96 -47.13 39.35
C ALA A 665 42.44 -45.74 39.74
N ASP A 666 42.65 -44.74 38.88
CA ASP A 666 42.40 -43.33 39.20
C ASP A 666 41.70 -42.55 38.08
N GLY A 667 41.37 -43.19 36.95
CA GLY A 667 40.73 -42.56 35.81
C GLY A 667 41.64 -41.62 35.01
N SER A 668 42.95 -41.59 35.31
CA SER A 668 43.89 -40.68 34.66
C SER A 668 44.02 -40.97 33.16
N ARG A 669 43.94 -39.92 32.34
CA ARG A 669 43.97 -40.01 30.87
C ARG A 669 45.31 -39.59 30.30
N THR A 670 45.93 -40.46 29.50
CA THR A 670 47.24 -40.23 28.87
C THR A 670 47.18 -40.49 27.35
N PRO A 671 47.69 -39.62 26.47
CA PRO A 671 47.82 -39.96 25.04
C PRO A 671 48.82 -41.10 24.84
N VAL A 672 48.52 -42.03 23.94
CA VAL A 672 49.34 -43.24 23.73
C VAL A 672 49.67 -43.49 22.27
N ASP A 673 50.84 -44.07 22.05
CA ASP A 673 51.20 -44.74 20.81
C ASP A 673 50.85 -46.23 20.93
N LEU A 674 50.27 -46.79 19.87
CA LEU A 674 49.90 -48.20 19.81
C LEU A 674 50.86 -48.97 18.92
N TYR A 675 51.22 -50.18 19.35
CA TYR A 675 52.09 -51.09 18.63
C TYR A 675 51.44 -52.46 18.53
N TYR A 676 51.67 -53.18 17.43
CA TYR A 676 51.18 -54.55 17.24
C TYR A 676 52.26 -55.41 16.56
N HIS A 677 52.08 -56.74 16.58
CA HIS A 677 52.96 -57.65 15.87
C HIS A 677 52.38 -58.03 14.50
N LYS A 678 53.23 -58.07 13.48
CA LYS A 678 52.93 -58.60 12.13
C LYS A 678 53.93 -59.70 11.80
N SER A 679 53.58 -60.61 10.90
CA SER A 679 54.52 -61.65 10.42
C SER A 679 55.87 -61.04 10.04
N GLY A 680 56.94 -61.43 10.74
CA GLY A 680 58.31 -60.95 10.53
C GLY A 680 58.65 -59.56 11.07
N LYS A 681 57.70 -58.81 11.67
CA LYS A 681 57.94 -57.49 12.27
C LYS A 681 57.29 -57.39 13.65
N SER A 682 58.10 -57.22 14.69
CA SER A 682 57.61 -56.97 16.05
C SER A 682 57.43 -55.49 16.32
N TYR A 683 56.40 -55.14 17.11
CA TYR A 683 56.11 -53.78 17.54
C TYR A 683 56.05 -52.77 16.37
N VAL A 684 55.17 -53.01 15.41
CA VAL A 684 54.82 -52.06 14.35
C VAL A 684 53.95 -50.96 14.95
N LYS A 685 54.41 -49.71 14.89
CA LYS A 685 53.64 -48.54 15.36
C LYS A 685 52.45 -48.27 14.44
N VAL A 686 51.25 -48.15 15.00
CA VAL A 686 50.03 -47.75 14.26
C VAL A 686 50.23 -46.39 13.60
N GLY A 687 49.87 -46.28 12.32
CA GLY A 687 50.04 -45.08 11.50
C GLY A 687 51.47 -44.78 11.06
N SER A 688 52.45 -45.62 11.39
CA SER A 688 53.79 -45.52 10.82
C SER A 688 53.83 -46.04 9.38
N PRO A 689 54.87 -45.73 8.58
CA PRO A 689 55.03 -46.31 7.25
C PRO A 689 55.11 -47.84 7.22
N SER A 690 55.41 -48.49 8.36
CA SER A 690 55.39 -49.96 8.48
C SER A 690 54.00 -50.53 8.81
N ASP A 691 53.03 -49.67 9.12
CA ASP A 691 51.65 -50.05 9.35
C ASP A 691 50.91 -50.25 8.03
N GLU A 692 50.96 -51.48 7.54
CA GLU A 692 50.38 -51.88 6.25
C GLU A 692 49.02 -52.58 6.44
N VAL A 693 48.39 -52.49 7.62
CA VAL A 693 47.08 -53.12 7.88
C VAL A 693 45.98 -52.35 7.17
N THR A 694 45.30 -53.02 6.24
CA THR A 694 44.13 -52.51 5.54
C THR A 694 42.84 -52.88 6.27
N ARG A 695 41.89 -51.95 6.30
CA ARG A 695 40.55 -52.11 6.86
C ARG A 695 39.52 -52.17 5.74
N TYR A 696 38.51 -53.00 5.94
CA TYR A 696 37.39 -53.13 5.02
C TYR A 696 36.07 -53.23 5.78
N VAL A 697 34.99 -52.99 5.05
CA VAL A 697 33.60 -53.11 5.50
C VAL A 697 32.85 -53.96 4.48
N ILE A 698 31.92 -54.80 4.95
CA ILE A 698 30.93 -55.48 4.11
C ILE A 698 29.58 -54.83 4.39
N LEU A 699 29.00 -54.10 3.43
CA LEU A 699 27.79 -53.30 3.68
C LEU A 699 26.65 -54.15 4.28
N ASN A 700 26.36 -55.30 3.68
CA ASN A 700 25.30 -56.21 4.15
C ASN A 700 25.88 -57.54 4.65
N GLU A 701 26.14 -57.60 5.95
CA GLU A 701 26.53 -58.81 6.68
C GLU A 701 25.67 -59.00 7.93
N ARG A 702 25.76 -60.18 8.59
CA ARG A 702 24.94 -60.55 9.76
C ARG A 702 24.82 -59.43 10.80
N LEU A 703 25.94 -58.77 11.11
CA LEU A 703 26.01 -57.76 12.18
C LEU A 703 25.62 -56.34 11.75
N ARG A 704 25.35 -56.11 10.46
CA ARG A 704 24.71 -54.86 10.00
C ARG A 704 23.24 -55.09 9.66
N ASN A 705 22.96 -56.20 8.97
CA ASN A 705 21.63 -56.61 8.53
C ASN A 705 20.84 -55.44 7.92
N VAL A 706 21.43 -54.79 6.89
CA VAL A 706 20.83 -53.63 6.22
C VAL A 706 19.50 -54.06 5.59
N THR A 707 18.47 -53.23 5.72
CA THR A 707 17.12 -53.60 5.27
C THR A 707 17.08 -53.75 3.74
N LEU A 708 16.21 -54.63 3.26
CA LEU A 708 16.05 -54.85 1.83
C LEU A 708 15.57 -53.59 1.11
N GLU A 709 14.70 -52.80 1.75
CA GLU A 709 14.21 -51.51 1.24
C GLU A 709 15.37 -50.54 0.98
N GLU A 710 16.22 -50.32 1.99
CA GLU A 710 17.38 -49.42 1.91
C GLU A 710 18.38 -49.85 0.82
N LEU A 711 18.64 -51.16 0.70
CA LEU A 711 19.50 -51.68 -0.37
C LEU A 711 18.86 -51.52 -1.76
N THR A 712 17.55 -51.72 -1.87
CA THR A 712 16.80 -51.60 -3.12
C THR A 712 16.78 -50.15 -3.59
N ASP A 713 16.47 -49.21 -2.69
CA ASP A 713 16.47 -47.77 -2.96
C ASP A 713 17.83 -47.27 -3.46
N THR A 714 18.89 -47.73 -2.80
CA THR A 714 20.26 -47.39 -3.18
C THR A 714 20.59 -47.98 -4.56
N ALA A 715 20.26 -49.26 -4.80
CA ALA A 715 20.52 -49.92 -6.07
C ALA A 715 19.80 -49.25 -7.24
N LEU A 716 18.53 -48.86 -7.06
CA LEU A 716 17.75 -48.18 -8.09
C LEU A 716 18.33 -46.81 -8.42
N TYR A 717 18.70 -46.02 -7.40
CA TYR A 717 19.38 -44.74 -7.62
C TYR A 717 20.67 -44.93 -8.44
N LYS A 718 21.52 -45.88 -8.02
CA LYS A 718 22.77 -46.20 -8.71
C LYS A 718 22.51 -46.56 -10.17
N TYR A 719 21.59 -47.49 -10.43
CA TYR A 719 21.21 -47.90 -11.79
C TYR A 719 20.81 -46.69 -12.67
N ASP A 720 20.02 -45.77 -12.13
CA ASP A 720 19.48 -44.64 -12.89
C ASP A 720 20.46 -43.46 -13.07
N HIS A 721 21.46 -43.31 -12.20
CA HIS A 721 22.30 -42.09 -12.14
C HIS A 721 23.80 -42.31 -12.28
N GLU A 722 24.29 -43.49 -11.93
CA GLU A 722 25.74 -43.77 -11.88
C GLU A 722 26.24 -44.57 -13.08
N TYR A 723 25.34 -45.19 -13.85
CA TYR A 723 25.68 -45.99 -15.00
C TYR A 723 25.13 -45.35 -16.28
N ASN A 724 25.95 -45.34 -17.33
CA ASN A 724 25.48 -44.99 -18.67
C ASN A 724 24.83 -46.20 -19.36
N PHE A 725 24.08 -45.95 -20.43
CA PHE A 725 23.40 -46.99 -21.20
C PHE A 725 24.32 -48.15 -21.58
N GLY A 726 25.56 -47.89 -22.02
CA GLY A 726 26.50 -48.94 -22.43
C GLY A 726 26.93 -49.88 -21.29
N GLN A 727 26.94 -49.41 -20.05
CA GLN A 727 27.34 -50.21 -18.88
C GLN A 727 26.22 -51.15 -18.37
N ILE A 728 24.96 -50.81 -18.63
CA ILE A 728 23.78 -51.52 -18.10
C ILE A 728 22.77 -51.98 -19.17
N ALA A 729 23.08 -51.80 -20.47
CA ALA A 729 22.17 -52.12 -21.59
C ALA A 729 21.61 -53.54 -21.57
N THR A 730 22.30 -54.50 -20.96
CA THR A 730 21.92 -55.92 -20.92
C THR A 730 21.28 -56.36 -19.60
N ILE A 731 21.08 -55.45 -18.64
CA ILE A 731 20.59 -55.79 -17.29
C ILE A 731 19.42 -54.86 -16.94
N GLY A 732 18.24 -55.42 -16.67
CA GLY A 732 17.10 -54.63 -16.21
C GLY A 732 17.20 -54.23 -14.73
N ARG A 733 16.45 -53.19 -14.31
CA ARG A 733 16.41 -52.69 -12.91
C ARG A 733 16.30 -53.81 -11.86
N ALA A 734 15.35 -54.73 -12.02
CA ALA A 734 15.14 -55.83 -11.05
C ALA A 734 16.35 -56.79 -10.97
N GLN A 735 17.01 -57.08 -12.09
CA GLN A 735 18.22 -57.90 -12.12
C GLN A 735 19.40 -57.17 -11.47
N PHE A 736 19.53 -55.86 -11.71
CA PHE A 736 20.54 -55.03 -11.07
C PHE A 736 20.35 -54.98 -9.55
N VAL A 737 19.12 -54.76 -9.06
CA VAL A 737 18.79 -54.79 -7.63
C VAL A 737 19.16 -56.14 -7.02
N ASN A 738 18.79 -57.25 -7.66
CA ASN A 738 19.15 -58.59 -7.17
C ASN A 738 20.68 -58.77 -7.09
N HIS A 739 21.41 -58.40 -8.14
CA HIS A 739 22.88 -58.44 -8.15
C HIS A 739 23.47 -57.55 -7.04
N TYR A 740 22.94 -56.35 -6.85
CA TYR A 740 23.42 -55.44 -5.81
C TYR A 740 23.23 -56.03 -4.41
N VAL A 741 22.01 -56.46 -4.08
CA VAL A 741 21.65 -57.00 -2.76
C VAL A 741 22.42 -58.28 -2.43
N ASN A 742 22.54 -59.20 -3.39
CA ASN A 742 23.09 -60.53 -3.15
C ASN A 742 24.59 -60.64 -3.39
N ILE A 743 25.18 -59.74 -4.17
CA ILE A 743 26.59 -59.80 -4.55
C ILE A 743 27.31 -58.51 -4.14
N ALA A 744 26.94 -57.35 -4.69
CA ALA A 744 27.72 -56.12 -4.48
C ALA A 744 27.78 -55.70 -3.01
N ALA A 745 26.63 -55.65 -2.32
CA ALA A 745 26.54 -55.27 -0.90
C ALA A 745 27.23 -56.27 0.05
N LYS A 746 27.54 -57.49 -0.41
CA LYS A 746 28.22 -58.53 0.36
C LYS A 746 29.73 -58.60 0.09
N ARG A 747 30.26 -57.77 -0.81
CA ARG A 747 31.70 -57.68 -1.10
C ARG A 747 32.42 -56.79 -0.07
N LYS A 748 33.73 -57.02 0.06
CA LYS A 748 34.61 -56.19 0.89
C LYS A 748 34.86 -54.86 0.19
N THR A 749 34.50 -53.77 0.84
CA THR A 749 34.83 -52.41 0.44
C THR A 749 36.00 -51.93 1.30
N MET A 750 37.12 -51.53 0.67
CA MET A 750 38.26 -50.97 1.41
C MET A 750 37.89 -49.62 2.03
N VAL A 751 38.24 -49.43 3.29
CA VAL A 751 37.91 -48.21 4.05
C VAL A 751 39.13 -47.58 4.72
N GLY A 752 40.36 -48.01 4.44
CA GLY A 752 41.58 -47.36 4.93
C GLY A 752 42.43 -48.23 5.85
N SER A 753 42.95 -47.65 6.94
CA SER A 753 43.90 -48.25 7.89
C SER A 753 43.46 -48.02 9.36
N LEU A 754 44.30 -48.41 10.32
CA LEU A 754 44.06 -48.12 11.75
C LEU A 754 44.20 -46.63 12.10
N SER A 755 44.88 -45.83 11.29
CA SER A 755 45.12 -44.40 11.57
C SER A 755 44.27 -43.44 10.73
N LEU A 756 43.57 -43.97 9.73
CA LEU A 756 42.72 -43.18 8.84
C LEU A 756 41.68 -44.09 8.19
N LEU A 757 40.40 -43.81 8.42
CA LEU A 757 39.31 -44.43 7.67
C LEU A 757 38.73 -43.43 6.68
N ARG A 758 38.33 -43.95 5.52
CA ARG A 758 37.52 -43.26 4.52
C ARG A 758 36.36 -44.19 4.20
N LEU A 759 35.13 -43.76 4.48
CA LEU A 759 33.93 -44.52 4.14
C LEU A 759 33.47 -44.06 2.75
N PRO A 760 33.72 -44.83 1.67
CA PRO A 760 33.33 -44.45 0.32
C PRO A 760 31.86 -44.81 0.04
N GLU A 761 31.38 -44.49 -1.16
CA GLU A 761 30.02 -44.80 -1.60
C GLU A 761 29.62 -46.29 -1.49
N GLY A 762 30.57 -47.23 -1.56
CA GLY A 762 30.30 -48.67 -1.48
C GLY A 762 29.83 -49.13 -0.09
N VAL A 763 29.86 -48.25 0.91
CA VAL A 763 29.32 -48.47 2.26
C VAL A 763 28.29 -47.40 2.64
N ARG A 764 27.76 -46.69 1.65
CA ARG A 764 26.69 -45.71 1.77
C ARG A 764 25.39 -46.26 1.22
N THR A 765 24.29 -45.89 1.86
CA THR A 765 22.94 -46.11 1.36
C THR A 765 22.15 -44.81 1.35
N LEU A 766 21.06 -44.79 0.59
CA LEU A 766 20.16 -43.66 0.44
C LEU A 766 18.85 -43.97 1.14
N ILE A 767 18.44 -43.08 2.05
CA ILE A 767 17.33 -43.29 3.00
C ILE A 767 16.43 -42.05 3.09
N GLY A 768 16.33 -41.29 2.01
CA GLY A 768 15.44 -40.14 1.94
C GLY A 768 13.97 -40.48 2.17
N PRO A 769 13.13 -39.48 2.47
CA PRO A 769 11.72 -39.70 2.78
C PRO A 769 10.97 -40.32 1.61
N LYS A 770 9.94 -41.11 1.91
CA LYS A 770 9.13 -41.85 0.92
C LYS A 770 7.66 -41.39 0.86
N THR A 771 7.22 -40.64 1.86
CA THR A 771 5.84 -40.19 2.04
C THR A 771 5.80 -38.68 2.09
N ASN A 772 4.61 -38.11 1.85
CA ASN A 772 4.37 -36.66 1.89
C ASN A 772 5.24 -35.86 0.90
N ILE A 773 5.57 -36.47 -0.24
CA ILE A 773 6.35 -35.82 -1.32
C ILE A 773 5.37 -35.16 -2.31
N PRO A 774 5.47 -33.85 -2.56
CA PRO A 774 4.61 -33.15 -3.50
C PRO A 774 4.75 -33.67 -4.93
N ALA A 775 3.65 -33.59 -5.70
CA ALA A 775 3.69 -33.93 -7.12
C ALA A 775 4.68 -33.02 -7.89
N GLY A 776 5.46 -33.61 -8.79
CA GLY A 776 6.47 -32.90 -9.59
C GLY A 776 7.85 -32.80 -8.95
N VAL A 777 8.01 -33.18 -7.68
CA VAL A 777 9.34 -33.31 -7.04
C VAL A 777 10.02 -34.59 -7.50
N ASP A 778 11.32 -34.52 -7.79
CA ASP A 778 12.13 -35.67 -8.20
C ASP A 778 12.34 -36.64 -7.03
N LEU A 779 11.64 -37.79 -7.09
CA LEU A 779 11.71 -38.86 -6.10
C LEU A 779 13.12 -39.44 -5.94
N SER A 780 13.92 -39.46 -7.00
CA SER A 780 15.31 -39.93 -6.95
C SER A 780 16.17 -38.99 -6.12
N ARG A 781 16.04 -37.68 -6.36
CA ARG A 781 16.74 -36.65 -5.58
C ARG A 781 16.29 -36.62 -4.12
N VAL A 782 15.01 -36.83 -3.86
CA VAL A 782 14.47 -36.95 -2.49
C VAL A 782 15.06 -38.16 -1.78
N ASN A 783 15.08 -39.34 -2.42
CA ASN A 783 15.71 -40.53 -1.87
C ASN A 783 17.19 -40.29 -1.55
N ALA A 784 17.90 -39.64 -2.48
CA ALA A 784 19.30 -39.32 -2.35
C ALA A 784 19.60 -38.20 -1.35
N ALA A 785 18.60 -37.49 -0.81
CA ALA A 785 18.80 -36.32 0.05
C ALA A 785 19.33 -36.65 1.45
N VAL A 786 19.11 -37.88 1.92
CA VAL A 786 19.61 -38.37 3.20
C VAL A 786 20.40 -39.64 2.94
N GLN A 787 21.64 -39.67 3.41
CA GLN A 787 22.53 -40.80 3.23
C GLN A 787 22.91 -41.38 4.58
N LYS A 788 23.10 -42.69 4.60
CA LYS A 788 23.58 -43.41 5.79
C LYS A 788 24.88 -44.11 5.45
N TRP A 789 25.87 -43.94 6.32
CA TRP A 789 27.23 -44.41 6.12
C TRP A 789 27.57 -45.48 7.14
N TYR A 790 28.06 -46.62 6.66
CA TYR A 790 28.37 -47.77 7.50
C TYR A 790 29.87 -47.94 7.69
N GLY A 791 30.27 -48.04 8.95
CA GLY A 791 31.66 -48.26 9.32
C GLY A 791 31.87 -49.47 10.19
N GLU A 792 33.13 -49.77 10.41
CA GLU A 792 33.58 -50.75 11.39
C GLU A 792 35.02 -50.47 11.77
N TYR A 793 35.30 -50.70 13.04
CA TYR A 793 36.63 -50.49 13.58
C TYR A 793 36.97 -51.54 14.62
N SER A 794 38.25 -51.91 14.66
CA SER A 794 38.81 -52.75 15.71
C SER A 794 40.28 -52.46 15.88
N LEU A 795 40.75 -52.74 17.09
CA LEU A 795 42.16 -52.81 17.40
C LEU A 795 42.68 -54.25 17.20
N PRO A 796 43.95 -54.45 16.80
CA PRO A 796 44.58 -55.77 16.77
C PRO A 796 44.44 -56.53 18.10
N ALA A 797 44.36 -57.86 18.04
CA ALA A 797 44.19 -58.71 19.23
C ALA A 797 45.39 -58.62 20.20
N ASP A 798 46.61 -58.63 19.66
CA ASP A 798 47.83 -58.34 20.42
C ASP A 798 48.20 -56.88 20.19
N LEU A 799 47.97 -56.05 21.22
CA LEU A 799 48.20 -54.61 21.16
C LEU A 799 49.01 -54.16 22.36
N TYR A 800 49.94 -53.25 22.13
CA TYR A 800 50.84 -52.74 23.14
C TYR A 800 50.76 -51.21 23.15
N ALA A 801 50.17 -50.65 24.20
CA ALA A 801 50.07 -49.20 24.39
C ALA A 801 51.25 -48.69 25.21
N VAL A 802 51.88 -47.60 24.77
CA VAL A 802 52.91 -46.86 25.52
C VAL A 802 52.56 -45.39 25.53
N LYS A 803 53.05 -44.62 26.51
CA LYS A 803 52.90 -43.16 26.51
C LYS A 803 53.36 -42.58 25.17
N ALA A 804 52.56 -41.69 24.57
CA ALA A 804 52.87 -41.13 23.27
C ALA A 804 54.26 -40.46 23.23
N GLY A 805 55.00 -40.67 22.15
CA GLY A 805 56.38 -40.18 21.99
C GLY A 805 57.46 -41.05 22.64
N THR A 806 57.08 -42.14 23.32
CA THR A 806 58.05 -43.08 23.89
C THR A 806 58.83 -43.79 22.78
N ASN A 807 60.16 -43.71 22.81
CA ASN A 807 61.01 -44.47 21.89
C ASN A 807 61.15 -45.92 22.36
N VAL A 808 60.28 -46.79 21.83
CA VAL A 808 60.22 -48.23 22.19
C VAL A 808 61.52 -48.97 21.84
N ALA A 809 62.18 -48.60 20.74
CA ALA A 809 63.44 -49.22 20.34
C ALA A 809 64.57 -48.90 21.32
N GLU A 810 64.67 -47.63 21.73
CA GLU A 810 65.65 -47.17 22.71
C GLU A 810 65.40 -47.74 24.11
N TYR A 811 64.13 -47.88 24.50
CA TYR A 811 63.76 -48.57 25.73
C TYR A 811 64.28 -50.03 25.72
N GLY A 812 64.03 -50.77 24.63
CA GLY A 812 64.53 -52.13 24.47
C GLY A 812 66.06 -52.21 24.55
N ARG A 813 66.77 -51.25 23.93
CA ARG A 813 68.23 -51.14 23.98
C ARG A 813 68.77 -50.94 25.40
N THR A 814 68.09 -50.13 26.20
CA THR A 814 68.54 -49.72 27.55
C THR A 814 68.08 -50.65 28.68
N HIS A 815 67.04 -51.48 28.45
CA HIS A 815 66.41 -52.31 29.50
C HIS A 815 66.60 -53.83 29.28
N ARG A 816 67.73 -54.24 28.68
CA ARG A 816 68.10 -55.65 28.43
C ARG A 816 67.11 -56.40 27.53
N GLY A 817 66.54 -55.71 26.54
CA GLY A 817 65.60 -56.25 25.57
C GLY A 817 64.16 -55.80 25.81
N LEU A 818 63.30 -56.11 24.85
CA LEU A 818 61.88 -55.81 24.88
C LEU A 818 61.09 -57.11 24.76
N THR A 819 60.15 -57.32 25.67
CA THR A 819 59.23 -58.46 25.65
C THR A 819 57.82 -57.95 25.81
N ASP A 820 56.83 -58.77 25.46
CA ASP A 820 55.40 -58.43 25.60
C ASP A 820 54.96 -58.17 27.04
N LYS A 821 55.81 -58.52 28.02
CA LYS A 821 55.60 -58.28 29.46
C LYS A 821 56.40 -57.09 29.99
N SER A 822 57.15 -56.38 29.14
CA SER A 822 57.93 -55.22 29.55
C SER A 822 57.03 -54.14 30.19
N PRO A 823 57.47 -53.52 31.31
CA PRO A 823 56.62 -52.62 32.10
C PRO A 823 56.34 -51.27 31.42
N ILE A 824 56.99 -50.99 30.28
CA ILE A 824 56.67 -49.84 29.42
C ILE A 824 55.24 -49.91 28.86
N PHE A 825 54.67 -51.11 28.73
CA PHE A 825 53.35 -51.32 28.17
C PHE A 825 52.26 -51.12 29.21
N LEU A 826 51.34 -50.20 28.93
CA LEU A 826 50.22 -49.86 29.80
C LEU A 826 49.14 -50.95 29.68
N LYS A 827 48.87 -51.66 30.79
CA LYS A 827 47.91 -52.79 30.84
C LYS A 827 46.78 -52.62 31.86
N GLN A 828 46.99 -51.86 32.92
CA GLN A 828 46.02 -51.70 34.01
C GLN A 828 45.01 -50.58 33.72
N GLY A 829 44.13 -50.78 32.74
CA GLY A 829 43.20 -49.75 32.30
C GLY A 829 42.56 -50.04 30.96
N TYR A 830 42.18 -48.96 30.27
CA TYR A 830 41.45 -49.01 29.01
C TYR A 830 42.13 -48.19 27.93
N ILE A 831 42.14 -48.71 26.70
CA ILE A 831 42.56 -48.00 25.50
C ILE A 831 41.33 -47.32 24.90
N VAL A 832 41.32 -45.98 24.91
CA VAL A 832 40.26 -45.17 24.33
C VAL A 832 40.53 -45.00 22.83
N VAL A 833 39.51 -45.31 22.03
CA VAL A 833 39.45 -44.91 20.62
C VAL A 833 38.63 -43.63 20.53
N ASN A 834 39.25 -42.58 20.00
CA ASN A 834 38.64 -41.28 19.78
C ASN A 834 38.61 -40.97 18.27
N PHE A 835 37.46 -40.56 17.73
CA PHE A 835 37.24 -40.27 16.32
C PHE A 835 37.05 -38.77 16.07
N ASN A 836 37.78 -38.23 15.11
CA ASN A 836 37.40 -37.00 14.41
C ASN A 836 36.69 -37.34 13.10
N LEU A 837 35.52 -36.75 12.83
CA LEU A 837 34.70 -37.04 11.65
C LEU A 837 34.51 -35.80 10.78
N GLU A 838 34.80 -35.96 9.49
CA GLU A 838 34.75 -34.91 8.47
C GLU A 838 34.05 -35.45 7.22
N THR A 839 33.22 -34.64 6.57
CA THR A 839 32.71 -34.99 5.24
C THR A 839 33.65 -34.50 4.15
N VAL A 840 33.80 -35.29 3.09
CA VAL A 840 34.50 -34.92 1.87
C VAL A 840 33.50 -34.98 0.73
N GLN A 841 33.37 -33.87 0.02
CA GLN A 841 32.46 -33.75 -1.11
C GLN A 841 33.26 -33.69 -2.41
N ALA A 842 32.80 -34.40 -3.45
CA ALA A 842 33.40 -34.44 -4.79
C ALA A 842 34.92 -34.75 -4.77
N GLY A 843 35.36 -35.66 -3.90
CA GLY A 843 36.75 -36.11 -3.83
C GLY A 843 37.75 -35.08 -3.29
N LYS A 844 37.31 -33.94 -2.75
CA LYS A 844 38.19 -32.87 -2.23
C LYS A 844 38.77 -33.19 -0.85
N ILE A 845 39.66 -34.17 -0.78
CA ILE A 845 40.18 -34.74 0.48
C ILE A 845 40.93 -33.76 1.40
N ASN A 846 41.39 -32.62 0.88
CA ASN A 846 42.12 -31.59 1.63
C ASN A 846 41.23 -30.40 2.02
N GLU A 847 39.95 -30.43 1.64
CA GLU A 847 38.96 -29.39 1.91
C GLU A 847 37.69 -30.05 2.49
N PRO A 848 37.70 -30.44 3.78
CA PRO A 848 36.52 -30.98 4.44
C PRO A 848 35.31 -30.04 4.25
N HIS A 849 34.17 -30.60 3.87
CA HIS A 849 32.94 -29.82 3.65
C HIS A 849 32.29 -29.46 4.99
N LEU A 850 31.96 -30.47 5.79
CA LEU A 850 31.35 -30.35 7.12
C LEU A 850 32.21 -31.03 8.19
N GLN A 851 32.17 -30.50 9.41
CA GLN A 851 32.85 -31.09 10.57
C GLN A 851 31.85 -31.45 11.67
N TYR A 852 31.95 -32.67 12.19
CA TYR A 852 31.07 -33.15 13.25
C TYR A 852 31.43 -32.51 14.60
N ILE A 853 32.72 -32.39 14.91
CA ILE A 853 33.21 -31.96 16.24
C ILE A 853 33.86 -30.57 16.20
N HIS A 854 34.73 -30.32 15.22
CA HIS A 854 35.62 -29.15 15.19
C HIS A 854 35.17 -28.05 14.21
N GLY A 855 33.86 -27.99 13.91
CA GLY A 855 33.29 -26.90 13.13
C GLY A 855 33.47 -25.55 13.84
N PRO A 856 33.78 -24.46 13.12
CA PRO A 856 34.06 -23.16 13.73
C PRO A 856 32.84 -22.52 14.41
N LEU A 857 31.62 -22.81 13.94
CA LEU A 857 30.37 -22.26 14.51
C LEU A 857 29.62 -23.26 15.38
N MET A 858 29.87 -24.56 15.21
CA MET A 858 29.03 -25.59 15.80
C MET A 858 29.77 -26.92 16.04
N ASN A 859 29.53 -27.50 17.21
CA ASN A 859 29.95 -28.85 17.58
C ASN A 859 28.72 -29.77 17.74
N GLN A 860 28.53 -30.69 16.80
CA GLN A 860 27.36 -31.58 16.79
C GLN A 860 27.41 -32.58 17.94
N TRP A 861 28.61 -33.05 18.27
CA TRP A 861 28.84 -34.15 19.20
C TRP A 861 28.38 -33.79 20.63
N HIS A 862 28.89 -32.68 21.15
CA HIS A 862 28.61 -32.25 22.52
C HIS A 862 27.44 -31.28 22.60
N GLN A 863 27.42 -30.22 21.77
CA GLN A 863 26.44 -29.13 21.93
C GLN A 863 25.03 -29.55 21.47
N MET A 864 24.92 -30.38 20.42
CA MET A 864 23.63 -30.82 19.89
C MET A 864 23.22 -32.19 20.41
N GLU A 865 24.06 -33.22 20.25
CA GLU A 865 23.69 -34.59 20.62
C GLU A 865 23.92 -34.91 22.10
N GLY A 866 24.53 -33.99 22.85
CA GLY A 866 24.59 -34.05 24.31
C GLY A 866 25.59 -35.06 24.87
N PHE A 867 26.77 -35.21 24.24
CA PHE A 867 27.84 -36.07 24.74
C PHE A 867 28.29 -35.69 26.17
N ALA A 868 28.38 -36.67 27.07
CA ALA A 868 28.87 -36.46 28.42
C ALA A 868 30.40 -36.45 28.45
N ARG A 869 31.00 -35.32 28.88
CA ARG A 869 32.47 -35.18 29.01
C ARG A 869 33.03 -35.74 30.31
N SER A 870 32.18 -36.19 31.22
CA SER A 870 32.57 -36.86 32.47
C SER A 870 31.52 -37.90 32.82
N VAL A 871 31.99 -39.11 33.15
CA VAL A 871 31.13 -40.23 33.54
C VAL A 871 31.78 -41.00 34.69
N GLN A 872 30.97 -41.58 35.56
CA GLN A 872 31.44 -42.53 36.57
C GLN A 872 31.21 -43.96 36.08
N ASP A 873 32.16 -44.84 36.36
CA ASP A 873 31.96 -46.27 36.18
C ASP A 873 31.14 -46.87 37.33
N ALA A 874 30.89 -48.18 37.25
CA ALA A 874 30.14 -48.91 38.26
C ALA A 874 30.83 -49.00 39.64
N PHE A 875 32.10 -48.58 39.74
CA PHE A 875 32.93 -48.61 40.95
C PHE A 875 33.21 -47.22 41.52
N GLY A 876 32.69 -46.16 40.90
CA GLY A 876 32.88 -44.77 41.33
C GLY A 876 34.12 -44.08 40.76
N VAL A 877 34.89 -44.73 39.87
CA VAL A 877 36.01 -44.08 39.18
C VAL A 877 35.43 -43.12 38.12
N THR A 878 35.89 -41.87 38.15
CA THR A 878 35.43 -40.85 37.20
C THR A 878 36.36 -40.82 35.99
N TYR A 879 35.80 -41.01 34.80
CA TYR A 879 36.51 -40.90 33.53
C TYR A 879 36.27 -39.53 32.90
N GLN A 880 37.38 -38.84 32.58
CA GLN A 880 37.35 -37.60 31.81
C GLN A 880 37.37 -37.94 30.31
N LEU A 881 36.27 -37.60 29.64
CA LEU A 881 36.01 -37.92 28.25
C LEU A 881 36.22 -36.70 27.36
N LYS A 882 36.58 -36.96 26.10
CA LYS A 882 36.72 -35.96 25.05
C LYS A 882 35.72 -36.24 23.93
N ASP A 883 35.28 -35.18 23.27
CA ASP A 883 34.45 -35.31 22.08
C ASP A 883 35.15 -36.23 21.06
N GLY A 884 34.38 -37.14 20.48
CA GLY A 884 34.88 -38.21 19.63
C GLY A 884 35.22 -39.52 20.34
N ASP A 885 35.23 -39.60 21.68
CA ASP A 885 35.45 -40.88 22.37
C ASP A 885 34.29 -41.86 22.06
N VAL A 886 34.61 -42.98 21.41
CA VAL A 886 33.62 -43.97 20.97
C VAL A 886 33.63 -45.25 21.81
N VAL A 887 34.81 -45.73 22.22
CA VAL A 887 34.99 -47.02 22.89
C VAL A 887 36.19 -46.97 23.83
N LEU A 888 36.05 -47.60 25.00
CA LEU A 888 37.12 -48.02 25.89
C LEU A 888 37.35 -49.52 25.71
N TYR A 889 38.48 -49.92 25.15
CA TYR A 889 38.91 -51.31 25.04
C TYR A 889 39.66 -51.74 26.30
N HIS A 890 39.48 -52.98 26.78
CA HIS A 890 40.36 -53.55 27.80
C HIS A 890 41.82 -53.53 27.30
N ALA A 891 42.75 -53.04 28.14
CA ALA A 891 44.17 -53.03 27.79
C ALA A 891 44.90 -54.33 28.15
N ASP A 892 44.28 -55.17 28.97
CA ASP A 892 44.82 -56.44 29.47
C ASP A 892 44.10 -57.69 28.91
N LEU A 893 42.92 -57.52 28.29
CA LEU A 893 42.13 -58.61 27.72
C LEU A 893 42.06 -58.54 26.19
N SER A 894 42.14 -59.71 25.57
CA SER A 894 42.13 -59.90 24.12
C SER A 894 41.06 -60.90 23.69
N SER A 895 40.59 -60.81 22.46
CA SER A 895 39.71 -61.81 21.85
C SER A 895 40.35 -63.20 21.85
N ARG A 896 41.69 -63.30 21.88
CA ARG A 896 42.39 -64.59 22.01
C ARG A 896 42.09 -65.29 23.32
N ASP A 897 41.79 -64.57 24.39
CA ASP A 897 41.54 -65.16 25.71
C ASP A 897 40.24 -65.97 25.74
N ASP A 898 39.32 -65.73 24.78
CA ASP A 898 38.08 -66.49 24.63
C ASP A 898 38.25 -67.81 23.88
N PHE A 899 39.38 -68.01 23.19
CA PHE A 899 39.63 -69.18 22.34
C PHE A 899 40.87 -69.98 22.74
N ARG A 900 41.53 -69.66 23.86
CA ARG A 900 42.61 -70.50 24.38
C ARG A 900 42.04 -71.84 24.83
N PRO A 901 42.53 -72.98 24.31
CA PRO A 901 42.17 -74.28 24.86
C PRO A 901 42.66 -74.33 26.31
N MET A 902 41.75 -74.61 27.25
CA MET A 902 42.15 -75.03 28.59
C MET A 902 42.80 -76.41 28.46
N VAL A 903 44.08 -76.47 28.17
CA VAL A 903 44.88 -77.66 28.46
C VAL A 903 45.49 -77.44 29.83
N THR A 904 45.01 -78.19 30.82
CA THR A 904 45.71 -78.34 32.09
C THR A 904 47.06 -78.98 31.80
N HIS A 905 48.15 -78.25 32.06
CA HIS A 905 49.48 -78.83 32.20
C HIS A 905 49.68 -79.32 33.63
#